data_AF-A0A7C5H9Y4-F1
#
_entry.id   AF-A0A7C5H9Y4-F1
#
_cell.length_a   1.000
_cell.length_b   1.000
_cell.length_c   1.000
_cell.angle_alpha   90.00
_cell.angle_beta   90.00
_cell.angle_gamma   90.00
#
_symmetry.space_group_name_H-M   'P 1'
#
loop_
_entity.id
_entity.type
_entity.pdbx_description
1 polymer ?
#
loop_
_entity_poly.entity_id
_entity_poly.type
_entity_poly.pdbx_seq_one_letter_code
_entity_poly.pdbx_strand_id
1 'polypeptide(L)'
;MKNQYKSYQESLEYLQMMQLQYPNLIRLQKIGTTYEGRDIMLVTISKDVESADSKPAMLYTGTIHAREWIGHELALKFIEYAALNGDVDPILEKSLNESTLYMVPCLNPDGYEYSRKHFSFWRKNRRKNHDGTYGVDLNRNFSVGFKKISDTSSNVYGGEAPFSEAETYAIKEFVDAHPNITIAVDYHSQGNVFFPAHKFMHEAEIDGTDMNVICANMNDEIQKVTGRKYGIHRGKPPAHLISGSGREYYYSRGIIAFVAEVGTKNIPDYMKSMSSSVDENIPALKRTFSEVVNYSAKAPKRVDNFTVKSVAVNSVTLEWQYEEREDICFEIYRNVKDKDACNERTLVGVVSECCFTNSDLQSSTNYYYTIRVLNKKSGYKSPFAPIVKVRTKLDDDEFYKVVFASLSETGYVGELTQEQNRSHFGSNSLFVGVNKNSGICDAVVTFDLSTLPKNALIKSARFYIYPMNRVAAKIERYGEWNLSLLEEDSFSELTDFHEIENAKAKGVIGRAIRSEKLTQGIWNYWEFSRHECKLLQEKIDIQRVVFRLDGPKKLPAGEDSQMMQFDIGYGRFGGGIHYRPMLDVKYTVVEEQVALDTYTMATIDESGVKEGLSSGFDKNGEKVYGFMDFNLDALPDPEVTMITKCTLRIKNKNTLKGRSDIRFYVELVEVDEVGTYEDIKNREKIEFIGYEVAEKELNTH
;
A
#
# COMPACT_ATOMS: atom_id res chain seq x y z
N MET A 1 -32.55 18.20 -6.38
CA MET A 1 -31.11 17.88 -6.50
C MET A 1 -30.31 19.00 -7.16
N LYS A 2 -30.58 19.43 -8.41
CA LYS A 2 -29.74 20.46 -9.08
C LYS A 2 -29.74 21.85 -8.44
N ASN A 3 -30.85 22.27 -7.82
CA ASN A 3 -30.98 23.59 -7.18
C ASN A 3 -30.15 23.76 -5.89
N GLN A 4 -29.46 22.71 -5.42
CA GLN A 4 -28.56 22.78 -4.27
C GLN A 4 -27.12 23.14 -4.65
N TYR A 5 -26.78 23.10 -5.95
CA TYR A 5 -25.46 23.44 -6.47
C TYR A 5 -25.45 24.89 -6.95
N LYS A 6 -24.39 25.64 -6.62
CA LYS A 6 -24.28 27.05 -7.03
C LYS A 6 -24.17 27.17 -8.55
N SER A 7 -24.71 28.23 -9.14
CA SER A 7 -24.42 28.55 -10.54
C SER A 7 -23.02 29.10 -10.66
N TYR A 8 -22.46 29.08 -11.86
CA TYR A 8 -21.20 29.75 -12.11
C TYR A 8 -21.29 31.23 -11.73
N GLN A 9 -22.40 31.90 -12.07
CA GLN A 9 -22.64 33.30 -11.75
C GLN A 9 -22.69 33.57 -10.24
N GLU A 10 -23.48 32.80 -9.48
CA GLU A 10 -23.55 32.89 -8.01
C GLU A 10 -22.18 32.60 -7.37
N SER A 11 -21.36 31.76 -8.01
CA SER A 11 -20.00 31.47 -7.55
C SER A 11 -19.06 32.65 -7.79
N LEU A 12 -19.18 33.33 -8.92
CA LEU A 12 -18.42 34.55 -9.20
C LEU A 12 -18.75 35.65 -8.21
N GLU A 13 -20.05 35.89 -7.96
CA GLU A 13 -20.52 36.88 -6.98
C GLU A 13 -20.00 36.56 -5.58
N TYR A 14 -20.02 35.29 -5.19
CA TYR A 14 -19.45 34.83 -3.93
C TYR A 14 -17.94 35.07 -3.85
N LEU A 15 -17.17 34.77 -4.89
CA LEU A 15 -15.72 34.99 -4.91
C LEU A 15 -15.34 36.47 -4.89
N GLN A 16 -16.13 37.32 -5.57
CA GLN A 16 -15.97 38.78 -5.50
C GLN A 16 -16.23 39.30 -4.09
N MET A 17 -17.28 38.80 -3.42
CA MET A 17 -17.55 39.12 -2.02
C MET A 17 -16.39 38.67 -1.10
N MET A 18 -15.85 37.46 -1.30
CA MET A 18 -14.71 36.97 -0.54
C MET A 18 -13.46 37.84 -0.72
N GLN A 19 -13.15 38.28 -1.95
CA GLN A 19 -12.05 39.21 -2.18
C GLN A 19 -12.28 40.55 -1.44
N LEU A 20 -13.50 41.09 -1.48
CA LEU A 20 -13.81 42.36 -0.79
C LEU A 20 -13.68 42.23 0.73
N GLN A 21 -14.02 41.06 1.29
CA GLN A 21 -13.93 40.80 2.72
C GLN A 21 -12.49 40.51 3.18
N TYR A 22 -11.67 39.90 2.31
CA TYR A 22 -10.30 39.49 2.62
C TYR A 22 -9.28 40.01 1.58
N PRO A 23 -9.17 41.33 1.35
CA PRO A 23 -8.43 41.91 0.23
C PRO A 23 -6.92 41.68 0.27
N ASN A 24 -6.34 41.49 1.46
CA ASN A 24 -4.91 41.21 1.61
C ASN A 24 -4.59 39.70 1.45
N LEU A 25 -5.60 38.84 1.54
CA LEU A 25 -5.46 37.39 1.54
C LEU A 25 -5.90 36.77 0.21
N ILE A 26 -6.88 37.37 -0.47
CA ILE A 26 -7.50 36.84 -1.68
C ILE A 26 -7.39 37.84 -2.84
N ARG A 27 -6.93 37.36 -4.00
CA ARG A 27 -6.94 38.09 -5.27
C ARG A 27 -7.60 37.25 -6.36
N LEU A 28 -8.60 37.83 -7.02
CA LEU A 28 -9.36 37.24 -8.11
C LEU A 28 -8.82 37.76 -9.45
N GLN A 29 -8.47 36.85 -10.35
CA GLN A 29 -7.89 37.18 -11.65
C GLN A 29 -8.62 36.43 -12.76
N LYS A 30 -8.94 37.13 -13.84
CA LYS A 30 -9.36 36.51 -15.10
C LYS A 30 -8.13 35.97 -15.83
N ILE A 31 -8.12 34.67 -16.13
CA ILE A 31 -7.03 34.01 -16.86
C ILE A 31 -7.39 33.70 -18.32
N GLY A 32 -8.67 33.78 -18.69
CA GLY A 32 -9.15 33.55 -20.04
C GLY A 32 -10.64 33.81 -20.20
N THR A 33 -11.15 33.55 -21.39
CA THR A 33 -12.59 33.62 -21.71
C THR A 33 -12.98 32.39 -22.52
N THR A 34 -14.08 31.74 -22.17
CA THR A 34 -14.59 30.53 -22.81
C THR A 34 -15.21 30.81 -24.18
N TYR A 35 -15.60 29.76 -24.91
CA TYR A 35 -16.25 29.88 -26.23
C TYR A 35 -17.58 30.65 -26.17
N GLU A 36 -18.39 30.46 -25.13
CA GLU A 36 -19.66 31.19 -24.94
C GLU A 36 -19.49 32.53 -24.20
N GLY A 37 -18.25 33.01 -24.01
CA GLY A 37 -17.96 34.36 -23.51
C GLY A 37 -17.94 34.49 -21.99
N ARG A 38 -17.82 33.40 -21.22
CA ARG A 38 -17.67 33.45 -19.76
C ARG A 38 -16.21 33.61 -19.38
N ASP A 39 -15.95 34.42 -18.37
CA ASP A 39 -14.59 34.55 -17.85
C ASP A 39 -14.17 33.28 -17.11
N ILE A 40 -12.91 32.89 -17.28
CA ILE A 40 -12.27 31.81 -16.53
C ILE A 40 -11.52 32.46 -15.39
N MET A 41 -11.97 32.21 -14.16
CA MET A 41 -11.46 32.88 -12.97
C MET A 41 -10.52 32.01 -12.16
N LEU A 42 -9.43 32.63 -11.71
CA LEU A 42 -8.45 32.10 -10.78
C LEU A 42 -8.47 32.91 -9.48
N VAL A 43 -8.39 32.21 -8.36
CA VAL A 43 -8.33 32.77 -7.01
C VAL A 43 -6.94 32.51 -6.46
N THR A 44 -6.19 33.57 -6.19
CA THR A 44 -4.90 33.52 -5.49
C THR A 44 -5.16 33.71 -4.00
N ILE A 45 -4.64 32.82 -3.16
CA ILE A 45 -4.68 32.93 -1.71
C ILE A 45 -3.27 32.85 -1.13
N SER A 46 -2.85 33.88 -0.41
CA SER A 46 -1.59 33.91 0.35
C SER A 46 -1.70 34.95 1.45
N LYS A 47 -0.96 34.82 2.57
CA LYS A 47 -1.02 35.81 3.67
C LYS A 47 -0.83 37.26 3.19
N ASP A 48 -0.04 37.42 2.14
CA ASP A 48 0.11 38.66 1.40
C ASP A 48 0.02 38.34 -0.11
N VAL A 49 -1.08 38.75 -0.73
CA VAL A 49 -1.35 38.49 -2.16
C VAL A 49 -0.45 39.24 -3.13
N GLU A 50 0.15 40.35 -2.70
CA GLU A 50 1.06 41.13 -3.56
C GLU A 50 2.37 40.38 -3.80
N SER A 51 2.87 39.66 -2.79
CA SER A 51 4.08 38.83 -2.89
C SER A 51 3.81 37.38 -3.30
N ALA A 52 2.55 37.02 -3.60
CA ALA A 52 2.12 35.65 -3.82
C ALA A 52 2.93 34.92 -4.91
N ASP A 53 3.25 35.60 -6.01
CA ASP A 53 3.91 34.99 -7.17
C ASP A 53 5.42 34.73 -6.95
N SER A 54 5.97 35.24 -5.85
CA SER A 54 7.35 34.95 -5.42
C SER A 54 7.47 33.74 -4.48
N LYS A 55 6.36 33.26 -3.93
CA LYS A 55 6.32 32.12 -3.00
C LYS A 55 6.05 30.82 -3.76
N PRO A 56 6.57 29.67 -3.30
CA PRO A 56 6.20 28.38 -3.88
C PRO A 56 4.69 28.18 -3.81
N ALA A 57 4.10 27.57 -4.84
CA ALA A 57 2.66 27.53 -4.99
C ALA A 57 2.08 26.14 -5.27
N MET A 58 0.85 25.94 -4.81
CA MET A 58 -0.02 24.84 -5.23
C MET A 58 -1.03 25.35 -6.25
N LEU A 59 -1.15 24.65 -7.38
CA LEU A 59 -2.24 24.83 -8.33
C LEU A 59 -3.36 23.82 -8.06
N TYR A 60 -4.58 24.31 -7.92
CA TYR A 60 -5.81 23.52 -7.89
C TYR A 60 -6.60 23.79 -9.17
N THR A 61 -7.01 22.73 -9.88
CA THR A 61 -7.97 22.83 -10.98
C THR A 61 -9.19 22.00 -10.65
N GLY A 62 -10.38 22.60 -10.76
CA GLY A 62 -11.66 21.92 -10.58
C GLY A 62 -12.48 21.93 -11.86
N THR A 63 -13.33 20.90 -12.01
CA THR A 63 -14.42 20.86 -13.01
C THR A 63 -13.93 21.20 -14.43
N ILE A 64 -12.84 20.56 -14.85
CA ILE A 64 -12.44 20.54 -16.27
C ILE A 64 -13.44 19.72 -17.10
N HIS A 65 -14.02 18.67 -16.53
CA HIS A 65 -15.22 18.03 -17.08
C HIS A 65 -16.48 18.60 -16.44
N ALA A 66 -17.42 19.00 -17.30
CA ALA A 66 -18.64 19.72 -16.94
C ALA A 66 -19.52 19.04 -15.86
N ARG A 67 -19.70 17.71 -15.95
CA ARG A 67 -20.55 16.92 -15.04
C ARG A 67 -19.94 16.61 -13.68
N GLU A 68 -18.68 16.96 -13.45
CA GLU A 68 -17.92 16.60 -12.25
C GLU A 68 -17.94 17.80 -11.28
N TRP A 69 -19.11 18.06 -10.70
CA TRP A 69 -19.41 19.29 -9.94
C TRP A 69 -18.63 19.41 -8.62
N ILE A 70 -18.07 18.30 -8.12
CA ILE A 70 -17.29 18.27 -6.89
C ILE A 70 -16.06 19.19 -6.94
N GLY A 71 -15.38 19.29 -8.10
CA GLY A 71 -14.20 20.15 -8.21
C GLY A 71 -14.52 21.62 -7.92
N HIS A 72 -15.60 22.12 -8.50
CA HIS A 72 -16.07 23.49 -8.26
C HIS A 72 -16.53 23.71 -6.82
N GLU A 73 -17.36 22.81 -6.27
CA GLU A 73 -17.87 22.95 -4.90
C GLU A 73 -16.76 22.84 -3.84
N LEU A 74 -15.83 21.90 -3.99
CA LEU A 74 -14.68 21.75 -3.10
C LEU A 74 -13.77 22.98 -3.14
N ALA A 75 -13.52 23.55 -4.32
CA ALA A 75 -12.72 24.76 -4.44
C ALA A 75 -13.33 25.92 -3.66
N LEU A 76 -14.62 26.20 -3.86
CA LEU A 76 -15.32 27.28 -3.14
C LEU A 76 -15.27 27.06 -1.63
N LYS A 77 -15.46 25.83 -1.17
CA LYS A 77 -15.42 25.48 0.25
C LYS A 77 -14.02 25.54 0.85
N PHE A 78 -12.99 25.21 0.09
CA PHE A 78 -11.61 25.33 0.55
C PHE A 78 -11.14 26.79 0.58
N ILE A 79 -11.58 27.64 -0.36
CA ILE A 79 -11.37 29.10 -0.32
C ILE A 79 -11.99 29.70 0.94
N GLU A 80 -13.26 29.35 1.21
CA GLU A 80 -13.96 29.75 2.44
C GLU A 80 -13.22 29.28 3.70
N TYR A 81 -12.82 28.01 3.74
CA TYR A 81 -12.06 27.43 4.85
C TYR A 81 -10.74 28.15 5.07
N ALA A 82 -9.97 28.42 4.01
CA ALA A 82 -8.69 29.10 4.08
C ALA A 82 -8.83 30.53 4.62
N ALA A 83 -9.86 31.26 4.18
CA ALA A 83 -10.15 32.60 4.64
C ALA A 83 -10.55 32.65 6.13
N LEU A 84 -11.41 31.72 6.56
CA LEU A 84 -11.94 31.70 7.92
C LEU A 84 -10.94 31.15 8.96
N ASN A 85 -10.04 30.25 8.55
CA ASN A 85 -9.16 29.52 9.47
C ASN A 85 -7.69 29.87 9.30
N GLY A 86 -7.34 30.76 8.36
CA GLY A 86 -5.95 31.12 8.06
C GLY A 86 -5.19 31.75 9.22
N ASP A 87 -5.88 32.30 10.22
CA ASP A 87 -5.31 32.89 11.44
C ASP A 87 -5.64 32.07 12.71
N VAL A 88 -6.26 30.90 12.55
CA VAL A 88 -6.73 30.04 13.66
C VAL A 88 -6.03 28.69 13.65
N ASP A 89 -5.85 28.10 12.47
CA ASP A 89 -5.15 26.82 12.29
C ASP A 89 -3.65 27.08 12.05
N PRO A 90 -2.76 26.69 12.99
CA PRO A 90 -1.33 27.00 12.88
C PRO A 90 -0.65 26.38 11.65
N ILE A 91 -1.13 25.23 11.17
CA ILE A 91 -0.59 24.58 9.98
C ILE A 91 -0.98 25.38 8.74
N LEU A 92 -2.25 25.77 8.65
CA LEU A 92 -2.74 26.58 7.54
C LEU A 92 -2.10 27.97 7.54
N GLU A 93 -2.00 28.62 8.69
CA GLU A 93 -1.34 29.93 8.83
C GLU A 93 0.11 29.89 8.34
N LYS A 94 0.89 28.92 8.84
CA LYS A 94 2.27 28.71 8.39
C LYS A 94 2.33 28.49 6.88
N SER A 95 1.43 27.66 6.35
CA SER A 95 1.40 27.36 4.91
C SER A 95 1.08 28.60 4.07
N LEU A 96 0.11 29.43 4.48
CA LEU A 96 -0.25 30.69 3.82
C LEU A 96 0.86 31.76 3.91
N ASN A 97 1.65 31.74 4.99
CA ASN A 97 2.82 32.60 5.14
C ASN A 97 3.91 32.23 4.14
N GLU A 98 4.19 30.94 4.00
CA GLU A 98 5.33 30.42 3.24
C GLU A 98 5.04 30.15 1.76
N SER A 99 3.77 29.92 1.42
CA SER A 99 3.33 29.43 0.11
C SER A 99 2.09 30.18 -0.42
N THR A 100 1.78 29.93 -1.68
CA THR A 100 0.61 30.50 -2.38
C THR A 100 -0.31 29.39 -2.88
N LEU A 101 -1.61 29.63 -2.83
CA LEU A 101 -2.62 28.76 -3.41
C LEU A 101 -3.22 29.44 -4.64
N TYR A 102 -3.05 28.83 -5.81
CA TYR A 102 -3.75 29.22 -7.02
C TYR A 102 -4.90 28.24 -7.26
N MET A 103 -6.14 28.71 -7.20
CA MET A 103 -7.31 27.89 -7.42
C MET A 103 -8.06 28.33 -8.66
N VAL A 104 -8.29 27.41 -9.58
CA VAL A 104 -9.26 27.56 -10.67
C VAL A 104 -10.47 26.70 -10.31
N PRO A 105 -11.54 27.27 -9.71
CA PRO A 105 -12.67 26.48 -9.23
C PRO A 105 -13.37 25.69 -10.34
N CYS A 106 -13.56 26.32 -11.50
CA CYS A 106 -14.15 25.67 -12.68
C CYS A 106 -13.42 26.14 -13.94
N LEU A 107 -12.65 25.22 -14.53
CA LEU A 107 -11.93 25.45 -15.78
C LEU A 107 -12.88 25.39 -17.00
N ASN A 108 -14.03 24.73 -16.88
CA ASN A 108 -15.04 24.62 -17.95
C ASN A 108 -16.39 25.27 -17.59
N PRO A 109 -16.47 26.62 -17.44
CA PRO A 109 -17.71 27.30 -17.07
C PRO A 109 -18.89 27.02 -17.98
N ASP A 110 -18.68 26.98 -19.30
CA ASP A 110 -19.75 26.77 -20.28
C ASP A 110 -20.34 25.36 -20.16
N GLY A 111 -19.47 24.35 -20.11
CA GLY A 111 -19.88 22.98 -19.93
C GLY A 111 -20.58 22.77 -18.59
N TYR A 112 -20.05 23.35 -17.51
CA TYR A 112 -20.64 23.30 -16.18
C TYR A 112 -22.08 23.82 -16.18
N GLU A 113 -22.32 25.03 -16.69
CA GLU A 113 -23.66 25.62 -16.80
C GLU A 113 -24.59 24.79 -17.68
N TYR A 114 -24.08 24.26 -18.79
CA TYR A 114 -24.84 23.38 -19.67
C TYR A 114 -25.26 22.08 -18.98
N SER A 115 -24.37 21.49 -18.17
CA SER A 115 -24.69 20.28 -17.41
C SER A 115 -25.75 20.53 -16.34
N ARG A 116 -25.70 21.70 -15.69
CA ARG A 116 -26.69 22.13 -14.72
C ARG A 116 -28.06 22.36 -15.36
N LYS A 117 -28.12 23.12 -16.46
CA LYS A 117 -29.37 23.59 -17.06
C LYS A 117 -30.01 22.64 -18.08
N HIS A 118 -29.20 21.95 -18.88
CA HIS A 118 -29.68 21.22 -20.05
C HIS A 118 -29.44 19.71 -19.96
N PHE A 119 -28.18 19.27 -19.87
CA PHE A 119 -27.85 17.84 -19.89
C PHE A 119 -26.81 17.46 -18.83
N SER A 120 -27.28 16.88 -17.73
CA SER A 120 -26.46 16.56 -16.54
C SER A 120 -25.18 15.79 -16.86
N PHE A 121 -25.23 14.85 -17.82
CA PHE A 121 -24.08 14.01 -18.14
C PHE A 121 -23.12 14.62 -19.18
N TRP A 122 -23.31 15.88 -19.56
CA TRP A 122 -22.39 16.60 -20.44
C TRP A 122 -21.00 16.66 -19.82
N ARG A 123 -19.97 16.33 -20.61
CA ARG A 123 -18.58 16.22 -20.13
C ARG A 123 -17.66 17.29 -20.71
N LYS A 124 -17.76 17.53 -22.02
CA LYS A 124 -16.86 18.37 -22.83
C LYS A 124 -17.06 19.86 -22.55
N ASN A 125 -16.27 20.73 -23.18
CA ASN A 125 -16.60 22.15 -23.27
C ASN A 125 -17.79 22.39 -24.24
N ARG A 126 -18.05 23.64 -24.62
CA ARG A 126 -19.17 24.03 -25.49
C ARG A 126 -18.77 24.58 -26.86
N ARG A 127 -17.52 24.35 -27.30
CA ARG A 127 -17.05 24.71 -28.66
C ARG A 127 -18.00 24.15 -29.73
N LYS A 128 -18.44 24.98 -30.69
CA LYS A 128 -19.14 24.50 -31.88
C LYS A 128 -18.11 24.07 -32.92
N ASN A 129 -18.05 22.77 -33.21
CA ASN A 129 -17.13 22.23 -34.21
C ASN A 129 -17.62 22.54 -35.63
N HIS A 130 -16.72 22.44 -36.62
CA HIS A 130 -17.02 22.75 -38.03
C HIS A 130 -18.14 21.89 -38.62
N ASP A 131 -18.30 20.65 -38.15
CA ASP A 131 -19.33 19.70 -38.56
C ASP A 131 -20.67 19.86 -37.82
N GLY A 132 -20.79 20.89 -36.96
CA GLY A 132 -21.99 21.17 -36.19
C GLY A 132 -22.12 20.38 -34.88
N THR A 133 -21.20 19.46 -34.58
CA THR A 133 -21.12 18.82 -33.26
C THR A 133 -20.63 19.82 -32.20
N TYR A 134 -20.78 19.47 -30.93
CA TYR A 134 -20.36 20.34 -29.83
C TYR A 134 -19.32 19.66 -28.92
N GLY A 135 -18.36 20.46 -28.51
CA GLY A 135 -17.45 20.22 -27.41
C GLY A 135 -16.19 19.44 -27.78
N VAL A 136 -15.14 19.74 -27.02
CA VAL A 136 -13.86 19.06 -26.93
C VAL A 136 -13.66 18.59 -25.48
N ASP A 137 -13.12 17.38 -25.30
CA ASP A 137 -12.66 16.90 -24.01
C ASP A 137 -11.38 17.64 -23.64
N LEU A 138 -11.51 18.61 -22.73
CA LEU A 138 -10.41 19.45 -22.28
C LEU A 138 -9.26 18.63 -21.68
N ASN A 139 -9.54 17.49 -21.02
CA ASN A 139 -8.51 16.62 -20.47
C ASN A 139 -7.95 15.61 -21.50
N ARG A 140 -8.14 15.88 -22.80
CA ARG A 140 -7.46 15.26 -23.94
C ARG A 140 -6.79 16.30 -24.85
N ASN A 141 -6.86 17.58 -24.48
CA ASN A 141 -6.41 18.70 -25.31
C ASN A 141 -5.04 19.26 -24.91
N PHE A 142 -4.33 18.69 -23.93
CA PHE A 142 -2.97 19.14 -23.57
C PHE A 142 -1.90 18.53 -24.50
N SER A 143 -0.70 19.13 -24.52
CA SER A 143 0.39 18.73 -25.44
C SER A 143 0.96 17.34 -25.21
N VAL A 144 1.09 16.91 -23.96
CA VAL A 144 1.82 15.68 -23.63
C VAL A 144 0.97 14.45 -23.96
N GLY A 145 1.40 13.67 -24.94
CA GLY A 145 0.68 12.50 -25.43
C GLY A 145 -0.58 12.85 -26.24
N PHE A 146 -0.74 14.08 -26.74
CA PHE A 146 -1.88 14.47 -27.55
C PHE A 146 -2.12 13.47 -28.70
N LYS A 147 -3.39 13.08 -28.91
CA LYS A 147 -3.80 12.21 -30.02
C LYS A 147 -4.96 12.83 -30.76
N LYS A 148 -4.78 13.05 -32.06
CA LYS A 148 -5.85 13.55 -32.93
C LYS A 148 -6.86 12.43 -33.17
N ILE A 149 -8.12 12.70 -32.83
CA ILE A 149 -9.26 11.81 -33.08
C ILE A 149 -10.15 12.50 -34.11
N SER A 150 -10.62 11.77 -35.13
CA SER A 150 -11.46 12.33 -36.20
C SER A 150 -12.94 12.43 -35.81
N ASP A 151 -13.42 11.54 -34.93
CA ASP A 151 -14.80 11.55 -34.44
C ASP A 151 -14.99 12.65 -33.39
N THR A 152 -15.53 13.78 -33.84
CA THR A 152 -15.87 14.96 -33.03
C THR A 152 -17.04 14.74 -32.07
N SER A 153 -17.88 13.72 -32.32
CA SER A 153 -19.00 13.34 -31.45
C SER A 153 -18.55 12.52 -30.25
N SER A 154 -17.34 11.95 -30.30
CA SER A 154 -16.76 11.19 -29.20
C SER A 154 -16.66 12.03 -27.92
N ASN A 155 -16.92 11.39 -26.78
CA ASN A 155 -16.74 11.97 -25.45
C ASN A 155 -15.27 12.20 -25.08
N VAL A 156 -14.34 11.61 -25.84
CA VAL A 156 -12.89 11.75 -25.65
C VAL A 156 -12.22 12.51 -26.81
N TYR A 157 -13.01 13.18 -27.66
CA TYR A 157 -12.48 14.01 -28.74
C TYR A 157 -11.62 15.15 -28.17
N GLY A 158 -10.31 15.09 -28.40
CA GLY A 158 -9.33 16.02 -27.82
C GLY A 158 -9.12 17.32 -28.59
N GLY A 159 -9.89 17.60 -29.65
CA GLY A 159 -9.73 18.82 -30.45
C GLY A 159 -8.79 18.66 -31.64
N GLU A 160 -8.57 19.75 -32.37
CA GLU A 160 -7.83 19.75 -33.64
C GLU A 160 -6.31 19.75 -33.48
N ALA A 161 -5.85 20.32 -32.37
CA ALA A 161 -4.45 20.49 -31.99
C ALA A 161 -4.37 20.59 -30.45
N PRO A 162 -3.20 20.33 -29.83
CA PRO A 162 -3.04 20.60 -28.41
C PRO A 162 -3.24 22.09 -28.12
N PHE A 163 -3.92 22.39 -27.02
CA PHE A 163 -4.29 23.74 -26.58
C PHE A 163 -5.16 24.51 -27.59
N SER A 164 -5.96 23.80 -28.40
CA SER A 164 -6.92 24.42 -29.32
C SER A 164 -8.08 25.11 -28.61
N GLU A 165 -8.37 24.72 -27.37
CA GLU A 165 -9.50 25.24 -26.60
C GLU A 165 -9.07 26.43 -25.74
N ALA A 166 -9.94 27.44 -25.63
CA ALA A 166 -9.63 28.66 -24.88
C ALA A 166 -9.37 28.35 -23.39
N GLU A 167 -10.04 27.34 -22.84
CA GLU A 167 -9.89 26.91 -21.46
C GLU A 167 -8.51 26.31 -21.19
N THR A 168 -8.06 25.37 -22.04
CA THR A 168 -6.75 24.71 -21.88
C THR A 168 -5.60 25.65 -22.23
N TYR A 169 -5.81 26.58 -23.17
CA TYR A 169 -4.85 27.62 -23.47
C TYR A 169 -4.67 28.61 -22.29
N ALA A 170 -5.77 29.03 -21.65
CA ALA A 170 -5.72 29.92 -20.50
C ALA A 170 -4.90 29.34 -19.34
N ILE A 171 -5.13 28.06 -18.98
CA ILE A 171 -4.36 27.43 -17.91
C ILE A 171 -2.90 27.19 -18.31
N LYS A 172 -2.62 26.90 -19.59
CA LYS A 172 -1.26 26.78 -20.11
C LYS A 172 -0.48 28.08 -19.92
N GLU A 173 -1.03 29.21 -20.37
CA GLU A 173 -0.39 30.52 -20.25
C GLU A 173 -0.14 30.89 -18.79
N PHE A 174 -1.12 30.62 -17.91
CA PHE A 174 -0.93 30.83 -16.48
C PHE A 174 0.22 29.99 -15.93
N VAL A 175 0.22 28.66 -16.16
CA VAL A 175 1.27 27.77 -15.64
C VAL A 175 2.65 28.12 -16.19
N ASP A 176 2.75 28.46 -17.47
CA ASP A 176 4.02 28.83 -18.09
C ASP A 176 4.60 30.15 -17.53
N ALA A 177 3.73 31.06 -17.09
CA ALA A 177 4.13 32.31 -16.45
C ALA A 177 4.48 32.17 -14.96
N HIS A 178 4.14 31.04 -14.32
CA HIS A 178 4.26 30.84 -12.87
C HIS A 178 5.19 29.65 -12.54
N PRO A 179 6.52 29.80 -12.70
CA PRO A 179 7.50 28.75 -12.40
C PRO A 179 7.60 28.44 -10.89
N ASN A 180 6.94 29.23 -10.04
CA ASN A 180 6.85 29.01 -8.61
C ASN A 180 5.86 27.90 -8.23
N ILE A 181 5.04 27.37 -9.15
CA ILE A 181 4.15 26.24 -8.89
C ILE A 181 4.99 24.97 -8.69
N THR A 182 4.93 24.38 -7.49
CA THR A 182 5.68 23.15 -7.15
C THR A 182 4.79 21.92 -7.06
N ILE A 183 3.49 22.10 -6.79
CA ILE A 183 2.48 21.03 -6.75
C ILE A 183 1.26 21.43 -7.58
N ALA A 184 0.70 20.52 -8.37
CA ALA A 184 -0.56 20.71 -9.08
C ALA A 184 -1.52 19.54 -8.83
N VAL A 185 -2.76 19.86 -8.46
CA VAL A 185 -3.81 18.87 -8.19
C VAL A 185 -5.04 19.18 -9.05
N ASP A 186 -5.45 18.19 -9.83
CA ASP A 186 -6.64 18.28 -10.70
C ASP A 186 -7.76 17.40 -10.14
N TYR A 187 -8.88 18.03 -9.78
CA TYR A 187 -10.00 17.39 -9.11
C TYR A 187 -11.11 17.01 -10.09
N HIS A 188 -11.39 15.71 -10.10
CA HIS A 188 -12.35 15.04 -10.95
C HIS A 188 -13.35 14.23 -10.13
N SER A 189 -14.34 13.67 -10.81
CA SER A 189 -15.10 12.53 -10.30
C SER A 189 -15.35 11.52 -11.43
N GLN A 190 -15.35 10.22 -11.16
CA GLN A 190 -15.49 9.55 -9.87
C GLN A 190 -14.51 8.35 -9.75
N GLY A 191 -14.31 7.85 -8.53
CA GLY A 191 -13.64 6.57 -8.31
C GLY A 191 -13.05 6.36 -6.92
N ASN A 192 -12.91 7.43 -6.11
CA ASN A 192 -12.04 7.43 -4.92
C ASN A 192 -10.63 6.94 -5.29
N VAL A 193 -9.98 7.62 -6.25
CA VAL A 193 -8.64 7.24 -6.72
C VAL A 193 -7.79 8.47 -6.93
N PHE A 194 -6.55 8.41 -6.47
CA PHE A 194 -5.47 9.30 -6.87
C PHE A 194 -4.71 8.71 -8.05
N PHE A 195 -4.43 9.58 -9.01
CA PHE A 195 -3.72 9.27 -10.24
C PHE A 195 -2.45 10.11 -10.34
N PRO A 196 -1.32 9.71 -9.72
CA PRO A 196 -0.01 10.35 -9.92
C PRO A 196 0.41 10.42 -11.38
N ALA A 197 1.09 11.51 -11.76
CA ALA A 197 1.61 11.70 -13.11
C ALA A 197 2.68 10.65 -13.48
N HIS A 198 2.88 10.47 -14.78
CA HIS A 198 3.91 9.59 -15.32
C HIS A 198 4.41 10.09 -16.68
N LYS A 199 5.58 9.61 -17.11
CA LYS A 199 6.16 9.95 -18.43
C LYS A 199 5.75 9.01 -19.57
N PHE A 200 4.75 8.16 -19.36
CA PHE A 200 4.36 7.08 -20.30
C PHE A 200 5.45 6.04 -20.56
N MET A 201 6.45 5.95 -19.68
CA MET A 201 7.51 4.97 -19.75
C MET A 201 7.29 3.87 -18.70
N HIS A 202 7.92 2.72 -18.90
CA HIS A 202 7.89 1.61 -17.94
C HIS A 202 8.89 1.80 -16.78
N GLU A 203 9.70 2.86 -16.82
CA GLU A 203 10.73 3.16 -15.81
C GLU A 203 10.14 3.90 -14.60
N ALA A 204 10.67 3.61 -13.42
CA ALA A 204 10.30 4.32 -12.20
C ALA A 204 10.85 5.75 -12.24
N GLU A 205 9.97 6.74 -12.13
CA GLU A 205 10.39 8.12 -11.99
C GLU A 205 10.93 8.40 -10.57
N ILE A 206 11.91 9.29 -10.46
CA ILE A 206 12.47 9.70 -9.16
C ILE A 206 11.38 10.31 -8.25
N ASP A 207 10.46 11.09 -8.82
CA ASP A 207 9.30 11.67 -8.12
C ASP A 207 8.17 10.64 -7.88
N GLY A 208 8.44 9.38 -8.25
CA GLY A 208 7.73 8.16 -7.91
C GLY A 208 7.15 8.17 -6.51
N THR A 209 8.07 8.22 -5.55
CA THR A 209 7.78 8.17 -4.14
C THR A 209 7.04 9.41 -3.67
N ASP A 210 7.44 10.60 -4.10
CA ASP A 210 6.86 11.86 -3.64
C ASP A 210 5.36 11.93 -3.90
N MET A 211 4.96 11.73 -5.17
CA MET A 211 3.54 11.77 -5.52
C MET A 211 2.74 10.70 -4.78
N ASN A 212 3.30 9.48 -4.66
CA ASN A 212 2.61 8.40 -3.95
C ASN A 212 2.44 8.72 -2.45
N VAL A 213 3.46 9.29 -1.80
CA VAL A 213 3.42 9.66 -0.38
C VAL A 213 2.49 10.85 -0.15
N ILE A 214 2.48 11.86 -1.03
CA ILE A 214 1.50 12.96 -0.93
C ILE A 214 0.07 12.40 -1.02
N CYS A 215 -0.22 11.57 -2.02
CA CYS A 215 -1.53 10.94 -2.15
C CYS A 215 -1.86 10.04 -0.94
N ALA A 216 -0.89 9.31 -0.39
CA ALA A 216 -1.09 8.46 0.79
C ALA A 216 -1.38 9.28 2.06
N ASN A 217 -0.70 10.42 2.23
CA ASN A 217 -0.96 11.36 3.30
C ASN A 217 -2.34 12.01 3.16
N MET A 218 -2.76 12.38 1.94
CA MET A 218 -4.13 12.83 1.68
C MET A 218 -5.16 11.76 2.03
N ASN A 219 -4.88 10.51 1.64
CA ASN A 219 -5.74 9.36 1.92
C ASN A 219 -5.92 9.13 3.44
N ASP A 220 -4.87 9.33 4.22
CA ASP A 220 -4.93 9.25 5.69
C ASP A 220 -5.87 10.30 6.29
N GLU A 221 -5.82 11.54 5.80
CA GLU A 221 -6.74 12.60 6.23
C GLU A 221 -8.19 12.31 5.83
N ILE A 222 -8.42 11.82 4.60
CA ILE A 222 -9.74 11.39 4.14
C ILE A 222 -10.29 10.28 5.05
N GLN A 223 -9.45 9.30 5.38
CA GLN A 223 -9.85 8.16 6.21
C GLN A 223 -10.26 8.61 7.62
N LYS A 224 -9.60 9.63 8.20
CA LYS A 224 -9.96 10.18 9.52
C LYS A 224 -11.34 10.79 9.56
N VAL A 225 -11.82 11.38 8.46
CA VAL A 225 -13.13 12.05 8.40
C VAL A 225 -14.27 11.07 8.12
N THR A 226 -14.12 10.20 7.12
CA THR A 226 -15.24 9.35 6.66
C THR A 226 -14.95 7.85 6.66
N GLY A 227 -13.72 7.44 6.95
CA GLY A 227 -13.28 6.05 6.82
C GLY A 227 -13.02 5.59 5.38
N ARG A 228 -13.31 6.43 4.36
CA ARG A 228 -13.03 6.10 2.95
C ARG A 228 -11.54 5.97 2.71
N LYS A 229 -11.20 5.10 1.75
CA LYS A 229 -9.85 4.98 1.21
C LYS A 229 -9.85 5.14 -0.28
N TYR A 230 -8.88 5.91 -0.77
CA TYR A 230 -8.65 6.17 -2.16
C TYR A 230 -7.52 5.28 -2.67
N GLY A 231 -7.68 4.73 -3.88
CA GLY A 231 -6.62 4.01 -4.58
C GLY A 231 -5.50 4.98 -4.98
N ILE A 232 -4.26 4.50 -5.12
CA ILE A 232 -3.14 5.32 -5.63
C ILE A 232 -2.50 4.61 -6.81
N HIS A 233 -2.83 5.04 -8.02
CA HIS A 233 -2.50 4.33 -9.26
C HIS A 233 -1.93 5.26 -10.30
N ARG A 234 -0.83 4.88 -10.95
CA ARG A 234 -0.32 5.63 -12.10
C ARG A 234 -1.07 5.29 -13.40
N GLY A 235 -2.02 4.35 -13.39
CA GLY A 235 -2.51 3.73 -14.63
C GLY A 235 -1.41 2.84 -15.23
N LYS A 236 -1.77 1.67 -15.78
CA LYS A 236 -0.77 0.72 -16.29
C LYS A 236 -0.44 1.06 -17.75
N PRO A 237 0.83 1.28 -18.12
CA PRO A 237 1.25 1.27 -19.52
C PRO A 237 1.04 -0.14 -20.12
N PRO A 238 0.53 -0.28 -21.36
CA PRO A 238 0.29 0.77 -22.33
C PRO A 238 -1.15 1.26 -22.19
N ALA A 239 -1.37 2.30 -21.39
CA ALA A 239 -2.64 3.00 -21.39
C ALA A 239 -2.71 3.81 -22.68
N HIS A 240 -3.15 3.19 -23.77
CA HIS A 240 -3.61 3.92 -24.96
C HIS A 240 -4.79 4.87 -24.63
N LEU A 241 -5.33 4.82 -23.39
CA LEU A 241 -6.60 5.39 -22.93
C LEU A 241 -6.52 6.81 -22.32
N ILE A 242 -5.37 7.27 -21.84
CA ILE A 242 -5.23 8.59 -21.19
C ILE A 242 -4.02 9.29 -21.79
N SER A 243 -4.25 10.29 -22.62
CA SER A 243 -3.18 11.04 -23.27
C SER A 243 -3.68 12.45 -23.60
N GLY A 244 -2.81 13.46 -23.58
CA GLY A 244 -3.22 14.86 -23.68
C GLY A 244 -3.92 15.39 -22.43
N SER A 245 -3.52 14.93 -21.23
CA SER A 245 -4.10 15.35 -19.95
C SER A 245 -3.34 16.53 -19.31
N GLY A 246 -4.02 17.29 -18.44
CA GLY A 246 -3.40 18.41 -17.71
C GLY A 246 -2.30 17.96 -16.75
N ARG A 247 -2.53 16.84 -16.06
CA ARG A 247 -1.57 16.23 -15.12
C ARG A 247 -0.20 15.96 -15.74
N GLU A 248 -0.16 15.34 -16.91
CA GLU A 248 1.10 15.06 -17.61
C GLU A 248 1.79 16.34 -18.07
N TYR A 249 1.02 17.32 -18.52
CA TYR A 249 1.54 18.62 -18.89
C TYR A 249 2.21 19.31 -17.69
N TYR A 250 1.54 19.39 -16.53
CA TYR A 250 2.12 19.97 -15.32
C TYR A 250 3.42 19.24 -14.92
N TYR A 251 3.42 17.91 -14.94
CA TYR A 251 4.62 17.14 -14.61
C TYR A 251 5.78 17.38 -15.59
N SER A 252 5.49 17.59 -16.88
CA SER A 252 6.51 17.94 -17.88
C SER A 252 7.19 19.30 -17.61
N ARG A 253 6.60 20.14 -16.76
CA ARG A 253 7.17 21.43 -16.30
C ARG A 253 7.97 21.31 -15.00
N GLY A 254 8.15 20.10 -14.47
CA GLY A 254 8.84 19.86 -13.19
C GLY A 254 7.95 19.98 -11.95
N ILE A 255 6.62 20.04 -12.13
CA ILE A 255 5.64 20.20 -11.06
C ILE A 255 5.20 18.82 -10.55
N ILE A 256 5.19 18.59 -9.25
CA ILE A 256 4.60 17.38 -8.67
C ILE A 256 3.10 17.37 -8.95
N ALA A 257 2.62 16.46 -9.80
CA ALA A 257 1.25 16.52 -10.31
C ALA A 257 0.48 15.21 -10.13
N PHE A 258 -0.78 15.31 -9.74
CA PHE A 258 -1.68 14.16 -9.64
C PHE A 258 -3.15 14.59 -9.81
N VAL A 259 -3.98 13.63 -10.23
CA VAL A 259 -5.44 13.78 -10.30
C VAL A 259 -6.06 13.16 -9.06
N ALA A 260 -7.12 13.76 -8.51
CA ALA A 260 -7.97 13.19 -7.49
C ALA A 260 -9.37 12.95 -8.05
N GLU A 261 -9.77 11.67 -8.19
CA GLU A 261 -11.11 11.26 -8.59
C GLU A 261 -11.96 11.04 -7.33
N VAL A 262 -12.87 11.95 -7.04
CA VAL A 262 -13.63 12.01 -5.78
C VAL A 262 -14.99 11.34 -5.90
N GLY A 263 -15.37 10.60 -4.87
CA GLY A 263 -16.71 10.02 -4.75
C GLY A 263 -16.96 8.86 -5.70
N THR A 264 -18.20 8.33 -5.67
CA THR A 264 -18.63 7.14 -6.43
C THR A 264 -19.57 7.49 -7.58
N LYS A 265 -20.03 8.75 -7.61
CA LYS A 265 -21.02 9.30 -8.54
C LYS A 265 -20.52 10.66 -9.05
N ASN A 266 -20.62 10.93 -10.36
CA ASN A 266 -20.26 12.23 -10.93
C ASN A 266 -21.17 13.34 -10.40
N ILE A 267 -22.46 13.00 -10.20
CA ILE A 267 -23.49 13.89 -9.69
C ILE A 267 -24.17 13.20 -8.50
N PRO A 268 -23.54 13.25 -7.31
CA PRO A 268 -24.12 12.68 -6.10
C PRO A 268 -25.29 13.55 -5.59
N ASP A 269 -26.11 12.97 -4.72
CA ASP A 269 -27.01 13.76 -3.88
C ASP A 269 -26.16 14.65 -2.95
N TYR A 270 -26.50 15.94 -2.90
CA TYR A 270 -25.66 16.93 -2.23
C TYR A 270 -25.53 16.62 -0.73
N MET A 271 -26.66 16.37 -0.06
CA MET A 271 -26.70 16.17 1.40
C MET A 271 -26.22 14.79 1.81
N LYS A 272 -26.36 13.78 0.95
CA LYS A 272 -25.97 12.40 1.27
C LYS A 272 -24.52 12.09 0.95
N SER A 273 -23.91 12.75 -0.05
CA SER A 273 -22.61 12.32 -0.58
C SER A 273 -21.69 13.44 -1.02
N MET A 274 -22.20 14.56 -1.54
CA MET A 274 -21.32 15.70 -1.90
C MET A 274 -20.68 16.33 -0.67
N SER A 275 -21.48 16.69 0.35
CA SER A 275 -20.99 17.30 1.60
C SER A 275 -19.88 16.47 2.23
N SER A 276 -20.10 15.18 2.46
CA SER A 276 -19.09 14.28 3.02
C SER A 276 -17.84 14.13 2.14
N SER A 277 -17.96 14.30 0.82
CA SER A 277 -16.80 14.27 -0.09
C SER A 277 -16.01 15.58 -0.07
N VAL A 278 -16.69 16.71 0.14
CA VAL A 278 -16.03 17.99 0.40
C VAL A 278 -15.33 17.96 1.77
N ASP A 279 -16.04 17.57 2.82
CA ASP A 279 -15.56 17.59 4.21
C ASP A 279 -14.29 16.74 4.40
N GLU A 280 -14.20 15.58 3.73
CA GLU A 280 -13.01 14.72 3.81
C GLU A 280 -11.81 15.25 3.00
N ASN A 281 -12.08 16.02 1.94
CA ASN A 281 -11.02 16.54 1.07
C ASN A 281 -10.45 17.88 1.54
N ILE A 282 -11.17 18.65 2.38
CA ILE A 282 -10.63 19.87 3.02
C ILE A 282 -9.34 19.58 3.81
N PRO A 283 -9.30 18.66 4.79
CA PRO A 283 -8.06 18.37 5.51
C PRO A 283 -6.99 17.73 4.62
N ALA A 284 -7.39 16.95 3.60
CA ALA A 284 -6.46 16.38 2.63
C ALA A 284 -5.75 17.47 1.78
N LEU A 285 -6.50 18.46 1.29
CA LEU A 285 -5.95 19.62 0.59
C LEU A 285 -5.06 20.46 1.49
N LYS A 286 -5.47 20.70 2.74
CA LYS A 286 -4.64 21.39 3.74
C LYS A 286 -3.30 20.66 3.95
N ARG A 287 -3.34 19.33 4.06
CA ARG A 287 -2.14 18.50 4.22
C ARG A 287 -1.21 18.63 3.03
N THR A 288 -1.72 18.57 1.80
CA THR A 288 -0.91 18.77 0.59
C THR A 288 -0.37 20.19 0.49
N PHE A 289 -1.17 21.20 0.82
CA PHE A 289 -0.73 22.60 0.82
C PHE A 289 0.45 22.83 1.77
N SER A 290 0.47 22.16 2.93
CA SER A 290 1.59 22.23 3.88
C SER A 290 2.91 21.65 3.37
N GLU A 291 2.90 20.88 2.28
CA GLU A 291 4.10 20.30 1.67
C GLU A 291 4.67 21.15 0.52
N VAL A 292 3.97 22.18 0.06
CA VAL A 292 4.34 23.00 -1.12
C VAL A 292 5.76 23.56 -1.02
N VAL A 293 6.12 24.08 0.16
CA VAL A 293 7.45 24.64 0.43
C VAL A 293 8.57 23.60 0.33
N ASN A 294 8.27 22.32 0.59
CA ASN A 294 9.22 21.21 0.59
C ASN A 294 9.61 20.73 -0.82
N TYR A 295 8.93 21.24 -1.85
CA TYR A 295 9.28 21.02 -3.26
C TYR A 295 9.78 22.30 -3.94
N SER A 296 10.11 23.32 -3.15
CA SER A 296 10.66 24.58 -3.64
C SER A 296 12.19 24.59 -3.61
N ALA A 297 12.79 25.62 -4.21
CA ALA A 297 14.23 25.86 -4.12
C ALA A 297 14.73 26.12 -2.67
N LYS A 298 13.84 26.37 -1.70
CA LYS A 298 14.19 26.53 -0.28
C LYS A 298 14.37 25.20 0.44
N ALA A 299 13.89 24.10 -0.15
CA ALA A 299 13.97 22.77 0.46
C ALA A 299 15.42 22.23 0.42
N PRO A 300 15.83 21.44 1.43
CA PRO A 300 17.08 20.70 1.33
C PRO A 300 17.03 19.68 0.17
N LYS A 301 18.20 19.25 -0.29
CA LYS A 301 18.31 18.28 -1.39
C LYS A 301 17.74 16.93 -0.96
N ARG A 302 17.26 16.16 -1.94
CA ARG A 302 16.86 14.77 -1.76
C ARG A 302 18.06 13.95 -1.27
N VAL A 303 17.78 12.91 -0.48
CA VAL A 303 18.78 11.90 -0.11
C VAL A 303 19.18 11.09 -1.34
N ASP A 304 20.49 10.84 -1.50
CA ASP A 304 21.05 10.01 -2.57
C ASP A 304 21.32 8.59 -2.08
N ASN A 305 21.27 7.61 -2.99
CA ASN A 305 21.66 6.21 -2.75
C ASN A 305 21.05 5.55 -1.51
N PHE A 306 19.78 5.85 -1.20
CA PHE A 306 19.06 5.18 -0.11
C PHE A 306 18.85 3.69 -0.43
N THR A 307 19.51 2.83 0.32
CA THR A 307 19.57 1.39 0.05
C THR A 307 19.58 0.56 1.35
N VAL A 308 19.49 -0.75 1.19
CA VAL A 308 19.62 -1.73 2.28
C VAL A 308 21.09 -2.13 2.42
N LYS A 309 21.64 -1.96 3.61
CA LYS A 309 22.98 -2.45 3.98
C LYS A 309 22.96 -3.92 4.37
N SER A 310 22.01 -4.32 5.22
CA SER A 310 21.86 -5.71 5.66
C SER A 310 20.42 -6.03 6.07
N VAL A 311 20.06 -7.31 5.91
CA VAL A 311 18.75 -7.86 6.28
C VAL A 311 18.95 -9.08 7.16
N ALA A 312 18.37 -9.05 8.35
CA ALA A 312 18.29 -10.16 9.29
C ALA A 312 16.85 -10.67 9.42
N VAL A 313 16.64 -11.62 10.33
CA VAL A 313 15.31 -12.17 10.66
C VAL A 313 14.40 -11.10 11.26
N ASN A 314 14.95 -10.30 12.17
CA ASN A 314 14.20 -9.32 12.97
C ASN A 314 14.74 -7.88 12.84
N SER A 315 15.64 -7.62 11.90
CA SER A 315 16.18 -6.28 11.70
C SER A 315 16.56 -6.00 10.25
N VAL A 316 16.51 -4.72 9.89
CA VAL A 316 16.99 -4.19 8.61
C VAL A 316 17.88 -2.99 8.91
N THR A 317 19.07 -2.97 8.33
CA THR A 317 19.97 -1.80 8.36
C THR A 317 19.92 -1.10 7.01
N LEU A 318 19.61 0.19 7.04
CA LEU A 318 19.51 1.07 5.90
C LEU A 318 20.71 2.02 5.88
N GLU A 319 21.16 2.38 4.69
CA GLU A 319 22.22 3.37 4.51
C GLU A 319 21.91 4.28 3.32
N TRP A 320 22.50 5.49 3.34
CA TRP A 320 22.33 6.48 2.29
C TRP A 320 23.54 7.41 2.21
N GLN A 321 23.50 8.35 1.26
CA GLN A 321 24.53 9.36 1.08
C GLN A 321 23.92 10.75 1.17
N TYR A 322 24.60 11.62 1.94
CA TYR A 322 24.26 13.02 2.08
C TYR A 322 25.47 13.81 2.60
N GLU A 323 25.51 15.11 2.33
CA GLU A 323 26.56 16.00 2.85
C GLU A 323 26.50 16.11 4.39
N GLU A 324 27.64 15.99 5.07
CA GLU A 324 27.71 16.15 6.54
C GLU A 324 27.36 17.58 6.94
N ARG A 325 26.27 17.73 7.70
CA ARG A 325 25.74 19.02 8.15
C ARG A 325 25.07 18.92 9.50
N GLU A 326 25.48 19.79 10.43
CA GLU A 326 24.91 19.84 11.78
C GLU A 326 23.46 20.32 11.82
N ASP A 327 22.99 21.06 10.81
CA ASP A 327 21.61 21.57 10.75
C ASP A 327 20.62 20.59 10.12
N ILE A 328 21.07 19.39 9.77
CA ILE A 328 20.28 18.38 9.08
C ILE A 328 20.01 17.16 9.98
N CYS A 329 18.84 16.56 9.82
CA CYS A 329 18.54 15.19 10.23
C CYS A 329 17.67 14.50 9.17
N PHE A 330 17.48 13.19 9.31
CA PHE A 330 16.72 12.36 8.38
C PHE A 330 15.52 11.74 9.09
N GLU A 331 14.33 11.96 8.53
CA GLU A 331 13.10 11.28 8.96
C GLU A 331 12.94 9.99 8.17
N ILE A 332 12.84 8.86 8.88
CA ILE A 332 12.73 7.53 8.31
C ILE A 332 11.37 6.96 8.68
N TYR A 333 10.59 6.59 7.66
CA TYR A 333 9.28 6.00 7.83
C TYR A 333 9.29 4.55 7.39
N ARG A 334 8.53 3.71 8.09
CA ARG A 334 8.34 2.29 7.80
C ARG A 334 6.85 1.96 7.71
N ASN A 335 6.50 1.31 6.61
CA ASN A 335 5.18 0.76 6.38
C ASN A 335 5.25 -0.75 6.09
N VAL A 336 4.17 -1.47 6.39
CA VAL A 336 3.98 -2.89 6.02
C VAL A 336 3.12 -3.05 4.75
N LYS A 337 2.63 -1.92 4.21
CA LYS A 337 1.84 -1.83 2.98
C LYS A 337 2.49 -0.83 2.05
N ASP A 338 2.49 -1.15 0.75
CA ASP A 338 2.95 -0.22 -0.28
C ASP A 338 2.02 1.00 -0.33
N LYS A 339 2.59 2.19 -0.54
CA LYS A 339 1.87 3.47 -0.66
C LYS A 339 0.97 3.80 0.54
N ASP A 340 1.43 3.49 1.75
CA ASP A 340 0.80 3.94 3.00
C ASP A 340 1.40 5.29 3.45
N ALA A 341 0.70 5.97 4.36
CA ALA A 341 1.03 7.33 4.76
C ALA A 341 2.41 7.43 5.44
N CYS A 342 3.05 8.59 5.31
CA CYS A 342 4.24 8.96 6.06
C CYS A 342 3.84 10.03 7.10
N ASN A 343 3.49 9.56 8.29
CA ASN A 343 3.05 10.35 9.43
C ASN A 343 3.71 9.85 10.73
N GLU A 344 3.32 10.44 11.86
CA GLU A 344 3.85 10.11 13.19
C GLU A 344 3.78 8.62 13.56
N ARG A 345 2.75 7.89 13.10
CA ARG A 345 2.59 6.45 13.40
C ARG A 345 3.58 5.56 12.65
N THR A 346 4.11 6.07 11.55
CA THR A 346 4.99 5.34 10.63
C THR A 346 6.44 5.78 10.74
N LEU A 347 6.70 6.90 11.43
CA LEU A 347 8.03 7.40 11.70
C LEU A 347 8.74 6.44 12.66
N VAL A 348 9.81 5.81 12.22
CA VAL A 348 10.60 4.86 13.02
C VAL A 348 11.92 5.42 13.50
N GLY A 349 12.39 6.53 12.93
CA GLY A 349 13.63 7.15 13.35
C GLY A 349 13.79 8.58 12.85
N VAL A 350 14.44 9.40 13.67
CA VAL A 350 15.00 10.69 13.28
C VAL A 350 16.47 10.67 13.64
N VAL A 351 17.35 10.58 12.64
CA VAL A 351 18.79 10.38 12.86
C VAL A 351 19.61 11.47 12.17
N SER A 352 20.84 11.71 12.64
CA SER A 352 21.78 12.63 11.99
C SER A 352 22.88 11.89 11.20
N GLU A 353 23.02 10.59 11.42
CA GLU A 353 23.94 9.72 10.70
C GLU A 353 23.31 9.22 9.39
N CYS A 354 24.13 8.82 8.42
CA CYS A 354 23.66 8.27 7.14
C CYS A 354 23.38 6.76 7.16
N CYS A 355 23.14 6.20 8.35
CA CYS A 355 22.85 4.79 8.57
C CYS A 355 21.80 4.65 9.67
N PHE A 356 20.90 3.66 9.55
CA PHE A 356 19.88 3.38 10.55
C PHE A 356 19.54 1.89 10.60
N THR A 357 19.62 1.29 11.77
CA THR A 357 19.17 -0.09 12.00
C THR A 357 17.79 -0.06 12.65
N ASN A 358 16.83 -0.67 11.97
CA ASN A 358 15.50 -0.91 12.52
C ASN A 358 15.40 -2.35 13.02
N SER A 359 15.33 -2.52 14.34
CA SER A 359 15.15 -3.81 15.02
C SER A 359 13.67 -4.12 15.32
N ASP A 360 13.42 -5.27 15.94
CA ASP A 360 12.10 -5.76 16.37
C ASP A 360 11.10 -5.94 15.22
N LEU A 361 11.62 -6.37 14.07
CA LEU A 361 10.83 -6.71 12.89
C LEU A 361 10.34 -8.16 12.97
N GLN A 362 9.25 -8.43 12.27
CA GLN A 362 8.76 -9.79 12.09
C GLN A 362 9.54 -10.47 10.97
N SER A 363 9.86 -11.75 11.13
CA SER A 363 10.45 -12.60 10.10
C SER A 363 9.55 -12.70 8.86
N SER A 364 10.18 -12.91 7.70
CA SER A 364 9.49 -13.08 6.41
C SER A 364 8.39 -12.04 6.15
N THR A 365 8.63 -10.78 6.50
CA THR A 365 7.65 -9.71 6.39
C THR A 365 8.18 -8.63 5.46
N ASN A 366 7.31 -8.18 4.53
CA ASN A 366 7.63 -7.09 3.63
C ASN A 366 7.52 -5.74 4.35
N TYR A 367 8.58 -4.95 4.27
CA TYR A 367 8.66 -3.58 4.78
C TYR A 367 8.99 -2.61 3.65
N TYR A 368 8.41 -1.42 3.76
CA TYR A 368 8.53 -0.32 2.83
C TYR A 368 9.09 0.87 3.59
N TYR A 369 10.32 1.26 3.25
CA TYR A 369 11.00 2.38 3.89
C TYR A 369 11.05 3.59 2.97
N THR A 370 10.72 4.75 3.52
CA THR A 370 10.92 6.05 2.88
C THR A 370 11.73 6.94 3.80
N ILE A 371 12.52 7.83 3.20
CA ILE A 371 13.39 8.75 3.91
C ILE A 371 13.29 10.14 3.30
N ARG A 372 13.38 11.17 4.12
CA ARG A 372 13.57 12.56 3.68
C ARG A 372 14.45 13.31 4.65
N VAL A 373 15.08 14.36 4.15
CA VAL A 373 15.87 15.29 4.94
C VAL A 373 14.96 16.26 5.66
N LEU A 374 15.30 16.64 6.88
CA LEU A 374 14.71 17.73 7.65
C LEU A 374 15.81 18.74 8.01
N ASN A 375 15.62 19.99 7.61
CA ASN A 375 16.45 21.09 8.10
C ASN A 375 15.90 21.56 9.46
N LYS A 376 16.71 21.42 10.52
CA LYS A 376 16.32 21.71 11.90
C LYS A 376 16.06 23.20 12.17
N LYS A 377 16.66 24.10 11.37
CA LYS A 377 16.52 25.55 11.54
C LYS A 377 15.25 26.08 10.88
N SER A 378 15.00 25.71 9.63
CA SER A 378 13.81 26.18 8.89
C SER A 378 12.57 25.30 9.11
N GLY A 379 12.77 24.04 9.49
CA GLY A 379 11.72 23.02 9.49
C GLY A 379 11.33 22.54 8.08
N TYR A 380 12.04 22.98 7.03
CA TYR A 380 11.81 22.52 5.66
C TYR A 380 12.39 21.15 5.45
N LYS A 381 11.72 20.40 4.59
CA LYS A 381 12.05 19.02 4.33
C LYS A 381 12.32 18.82 2.86
N SER A 382 13.16 17.84 2.53
CA SER A 382 13.42 17.50 1.13
C SER A 382 12.24 16.74 0.52
N PRO A 383 12.21 16.60 -0.82
CA PRO A 383 11.58 15.47 -1.47
C PRO A 383 12.10 14.13 -0.89
N PHE A 384 11.29 13.08 -0.96
CA PHE A 384 11.60 11.75 -0.44
C PHE A 384 12.65 11.03 -1.31
N ALA A 385 13.48 10.14 -0.78
CA ALA A 385 14.24 9.24 -1.66
C ALA A 385 13.33 8.23 -2.37
N PRO A 386 13.78 7.60 -3.47
CA PRO A 386 13.15 6.40 -4.00
C PRO A 386 12.92 5.35 -2.89
N ILE A 387 11.75 4.71 -2.90
CA ILE A 387 11.32 3.81 -1.83
C ILE A 387 12.15 2.53 -1.79
N VAL A 388 12.57 2.13 -0.59
CA VAL A 388 13.25 0.85 -0.37
C VAL A 388 12.21 -0.19 0.04
N LYS A 389 12.14 -1.29 -0.72
CA LYS A 389 11.25 -2.43 -0.45
C LYS A 389 12.12 -3.62 -0.04
N VAL A 390 11.88 -4.17 1.13
CA VAL A 390 12.70 -5.26 1.70
C VAL A 390 11.82 -6.30 2.37
N ARG A 391 12.20 -7.57 2.30
CA ARG A 391 11.60 -8.64 3.09
C ARG A 391 12.63 -9.14 4.09
N THR A 392 12.28 -9.18 5.36
CA THR A 392 13.13 -9.80 6.40
C THR A 392 13.36 -11.28 6.11
N LYS A 393 14.47 -11.82 6.62
CA LYS A 393 14.79 -13.25 6.46
C LYS A 393 13.76 -14.13 7.20
N LEU A 394 13.73 -15.40 6.83
CA LEU A 394 13.01 -16.43 7.58
C LEU A 394 13.70 -16.65 8.93
N ASP A 395 12.91 -16.98 9.94
CA ASP A 395 13.44 -17.56 11.18
C ASP A 395 13.98 -18.96 10.89
N ASP A 396 14.82 -19.52 11.77
CA ASP A 396 15.55 -20.77 11.50
C ASP A 396 14.60 -21.96 11.26
N ASP A 397 13.41 -21.95 11.85
CA ASP A 397 12.37 -22.98 11.69
C ASP A 397 11.32 -22.65 10.62
N GLU A 398 11.44 -21.52 9.92
CA GLU A 398 10.39 -21.00 9.04
C GLU A 398 10.67 -21.24 7.56
N PHE A 399 9.62 -21.66 6.86
CA PHE A 399 9.54 -21.74 5.42
C PHE A 399 8.47 -20.80 4.90
N TYR A 400 8.64 -20.36 3.65
CA TYR A 400 7.72 -19.46 2.99
C TYR A 400 7.35 -19.93 1.60
N LYS A 401 6.06 -19.80 1.27
CA LYS A 401 5.55 -20.13 -0.06
C LYS A 401 4.46 -19.19 -0.50
N VAL A 402 4.52 -18.79 -1.77
CA VAL A 402 3.41 -18.15 -2.47
C VAL A 402 2.81 -19.18 -3.42
N VAL A 403 1.52 -19.43 -3.28
CA VAL A 403 0.74 -20.30 -4.16
C VAL A 403 -0.20 -19.44 -4.98
N PHE A 404 -0.15 -19.55 -6.31
CA PHE A 404 -1.06 -18.81 -7.20
C PHE A 404 -2.30 -19.64 -7.50
N ALA A 405 -3.43 -18.97 -7.72
CA ALA A 405 -4.67 -19.65 -8.07
C ALA A 405 -4.54 -20.42 -9.40
N SER A 406 -5.11 -21.62 -9.41
CA SER A 406 -5.19 -22.52 -10.57
C SER A 406 -6.04 -21.90 -11.66
N LEU A 407 -5.55 -21.92 -12.91
CA LEU A 407 -6.22 -21.33 -14.07
C LEU A 407 -7.62 -21.93 -14.28
N SER A 408 -7.69 -23.24 -14.56
CA SER A 408 -8.92 -23.92 -15.02
C SER A 408 -10.04 -24.01 -13.98
N GLU A 409 -9.70 -23.88 -12.70
CA GLU A 409 -10.62 -24.07 -11.57
C GLU A 409 -10.89 -22.76 -10.83
N THR A 410 -10.54 -21.63 -11.43
CA THR A 410 -10.81 -20.29 -10.91
C THR A 410 -11.68 -19.52 -11.89
N GLY A 411 -12.78 -18.96 -11.39
CA GLY A 411 -13.80 -18.30 -12.19
C GLY A 411 -14.94 -17.74 -11.34
N TYR A 412 -16.05 -17.34 -11.96
CA TYR A 412 -17.23 -16.88 -11.22
C TYR A 412 -18.51 -17.48 -11.81
N VAL A 413 -19.50 -17.64 -10.93
CA VAL A 413 -20.84 -18.15 -11.25
C VAL A 413 -21.86 -17.05 -11.00
N GLY A 414 -22.79 -16.87 -11.93
CA GLY A 414 -23.90 -15.93 -11.81
C GLY A 414 -25.25 -16.63 -11.77
N GLU A 415 -26.16 -16.12 -10.93
CA GLU A 415 -27.51 -16.64 -10.71
C GLU A 415 -28.34 -16.65 -12.00
N LEU A 416 -28.27 -15.56 -12.79
CA LEU A 416 -29.04 -15.38 -14.01
C LEU A 416 -28.24 -15.71 -15.30
N THR A 417 -27.00 -16.19 -15.16
CA THR A 417 -26.10 -16.49 -16.29
C THR A 417 -25.61 -17.94 -16.30
N GLN A 418 -26.46 -18.87 -15.85
CA GLN A 418 -26.06 -20.27 -15.64
C GLN A 418 -25.49 -20.92 -16.91
N GLU A 419 -26.08 -20.64 -18.07
CA GLU A 419 -25.60 -21.17 -19.35
C GLU A 419 -24.19 -20.67 -19.72
N GLN A 420 -23.79 -19.49 -19.24
CA GLN A 420 -22.49 -18.89 -19.51
C GLN A 420 -21.44 -19.20 -18.43
N ASN A 421 -21.84 -19.68 -17.24
CA ASN A 421 -20.93 -19.86 -16.10
C ASN A 421 -19.69 -20.69 -16.43
N ARG A 422 -19.82 -21.77 -17.21
CA ARG A 422 -18.68 -22.58 -17.66
C ARG A 422 -17.62 -21.76 -18.41
N SER A 423 -18.06 -20.78 -19.21
CA SER A 423 -17.16 -19.91 -19.97
C SER A 423 -16.44 -18.87 -19.12
N HIS A 424 -16.90 -18.64 -17.88
CA HIS A 424 -16.30 -17.64 -16.99
C HIS A 424 -15.03 -18.13 -16.28
N PHE A 425 -14.70 -19.42 -16.35
CA PHE A 425 -13.52 -20.00 -15.71
C PHE A 425 -12.29 -19.91 -16.63
N GLY A 426 -11.08 -19.90 -16.05
CA GLY A 426 -9.84 -19.88 -16.82
C GLY A 426 -9.32 -18.48 -17.09
N SER A 427 -9.89 -17.77 -18.07
CA SER A 427 -9.27 -16.53 -18.61
C SER A 427 -10.04 -15.24 -18.33
N ASN A 428 -11.19 -15.31 -17.66
CA ASN A 428 -12.03 -14.15 -17.40
C ASN A 428 -11.82 -13.59 -16.00
N SER A 429 -11.92 -12.25 -15.86
CA SER A 429 -11.94 -11.60 -14.55
C SER A 429 -13.05 -12.17 -13.67
N LEU A 430 -12.84 -12.15 -12.35
CA LEU A 430 -13.88 -12.52 -11.39
C LEU A 430 -14.86 -11.37 -11.23
N PHE A 431 -16.16 -11.67 -11.23
CA PHE A 431 -17.20 -10.70 -10.87
C PHE A 431 -17.91 -11.20 -9.63
N VAL A 432 -17.89 -10.40 -8.55
CA VAL A 432 -18.49 -10.78 -7.26
C VAL A 432 -19.38 -9.67 -6.72
N GLY A 433 -20.61 -10.02 -6.34
CA GLY A 433 -21.61 -9.11 -5.81
C GLY A 433 -22.97 -9.33 -6.44
N VAL A 434 -23.75 -8.26 -6.63
CA VAL A 434 -25.10 -8.36 -7.19
C VAL A 434 -25.36 -7.24 -8.20
N ASN A 435 -26.00 -7.56 -9.31
CA ASN A 435 -26.53 -6.57 -10.23
C ASN A 435 -27.84 -7.05 -10.87
N LYS A 436 -28.57 -6.14 -11.55
CA LYS A 436 -29.86 -6.48 -12.18
C LYS A 436 -29.77 -7.44 -13.37
N ASN A 437 -28.61 -7.56 -14.01
CA ASN A 437 -28.45 -8.33 -15.25
C ASN A 437 -28.01 -9.79 -14.99
N SER A 438 -27.12 -9.98 -14.03
CA SER A 438 -26.48 -11.27 -13.72
C SER A 438 -27.01 -11.88 -12.42
N GLY A 439 -27.80 -11.14 -11.64
CA GLY A 439 -28.24 -11.54 -10.31
C GLY A 439 -27.08 -11.53 -9.32
N ILE A 440 -27.11 -12.46 -8.37
CA ILE A 440 -25.98 -12.72 -7.47
C ILE A 440 -24.82 -13.36 -8.27
N CYS A 441 -23.59 -12.94 -8.02
CA CYS A 441 -22.39 -13.54 -8.57
C CYS A 441 -21.38 -13.85 -7.46
N ASP A 442 -20.88 -15.08 -7.46
CA ASP A 442 -19.85 -15.57 -6.54
C ASP A 442 -18.62 -16.04 -7.31
N ALA A 443 -17.44 -15.74 -6.79
CA ALA A 443 -16.19 -16.24 -7.36
C ALA A 443 -15.75 -17.51 -6.65
N VAL A 444 -15.19 -18.42 -7.44
CA VAL A 444 -14.55 -19.65 -7.00
C VAL A 444 -13.07 -19.50 -7.28
N VAL A 445 -12.24 -19.67 -6.26
CA VAL A 445 -10.77 -19.55 -6.38
C VAL A 445 -10.12 -20.79 -5.78
N THR A 446 -9.37 -21.50 -6.61
CA THR A 446 -8.77 -22.79 -6.25
C THR A 446 -7.25 -22.69 -6.22
N PHE A 447 -6.62 -23.30 -5.21
CA PHE A 447 -5.16 -23.41 -5.12
C PHE A 447 -4.72 -24.87 -5.03
N ASP A 448 -3.60 -25.16 -5.70
CA ASP A 448 -2.88 -26.43 -5.61
C ASP A 448 -1.87 -26.36 -4.44
N LEU A 449 -2.08 -27.22 -3.45
CA LEU A 449 -1.23 -27.34 -2.25
C LEU A 449 -0.23 -28.50 -2.34
N SER A 450 -0.15 -29.23 -3.46
CA SER A 450 0.76 -30.38 -3.65
C SER A 450 2.23 -30.05 -3.39
N THR A 451 2.59 -28.78 -3.54
CA THR A 451 3.94 -28.29 -3.35
C THR A 451 4.26 -27.96 -1.87
N LEU A 452 3.29 -27.98 -0.96
CA LEU A 452 3.54 -27.88 0.49
C LEU A 452 3.86 -29.27 1.07
N PRO A 453 4.84 -29.39 1.99
CA PRO A 453 5.12 -30.65 2.67
C PRO A 453 3.92 -31.15 3.47
N LYS A 454 3.69 -32.47 3.50
CA LYS A 454 2.57 -33.08 4.26
C LYS A 454 2.63 -32.81 5.76
N ASN A 455 3.84 -32.69 6.31
CA ASN A 455 4.09 -32.36 7.73
C ASN A 455 4.20 -30.86 7.99
N ALA A 456 3.79 -30.00 7.05
CA ALA A 456 3.82 -28.56 7.25
C ALA A 456 2.81 -28.13 8.33
N LEU A 457 3.29 -27.36 9.30
CA LEU A 457 2.52 -26.66 10.31
C LEU A 457 2.37 -25.19 9.90
N ILE A 458 1.18 -24.79 9.46
CA ILE A 458 0.95 -23.43 8.98
C ILE A 458 0.97 -22.44 10.17
N LYS A 459 1.97 -21.56 10.20
CA LYS A 459 2.11 -20.50 11.21
C LYS A 459 1.22 -19.29 10.89
N SER A 460 1.13 -18.92 9.62
CA SER A 460 0.24 -17.85 9.14
C SER A 460 -0.06 -18.00 7.65
N ALA A 461 -1.25 -17.58 7.24
CA ALA A 461 -1.63 -17.50 5.83
C ALA A 461 -2.40 -16.22 5.51
N ARG A 462 -2.28 -15.73 4.27
CA ARG A 462 -3.06 -14.62 3.73
C ARG A 462 -3.51 -14.91 2.31
N PHE A 463 -4.81 -14.74 2.05
CA PHE A 463 -5.37 -14.78 0.70
C PHE A 463 -5.43 -13.36 0.16
N TYR A 464 -4.78 -13.10 -0.96
CA TYR A 464 -4.74 -11.80 -1.61
C TYR A 464 -5.59 -11.78 -2.89
N ILE A 465 -6.29 -10.66 -3.11
CA ILE A 465 -7.01 -10.38 -4.36
C ILE A 465 -6.84 -8.93 -4.79
N TYR A 466 -6.83 -8.71 -6.12
CA TYR A 466 -6.66 -7.40 -6.72
C TYR A 466 -7.94 -6.93 -7.40
N PRO A 467 -8.67 -5.95 -6.83
CA PRO A 467 -9.82 -5.34 -7.49
C PRO A 467 -9.35 -4.46 -8.65
N MET A 468 -9.89 -4.67 -9.85
CA MET A 468 -9.47 -3.95 -11.04
C MET A 468 -9.92 -2.48 -11.01
N ASN A 469 -9.10 -1.59 -11.57
CA ASN A 469 -9.40 -0.17 -11.71
C ASN A 469 -10.27 0.10 -12.94
N ARG A 470 -11.52 0.50 -12.73
CA ARG A 470 -12.44 0.92 -13.79
C ARG A 470 -13.27 2.11 -13.31
N VAL A 471 -13.17 3.21 -14.06
CA VAL A 471 -13.86 4.51 -13.87
C VAL A 471 -15.40 4.39 -13.71
N ALA A 472 -15.99 3.24 -14.05
CA ALA A 472 -17.43 2.99 -13.98
C ALA A 472 -17.89 2.13 -12.78
N ALA A 473 -17.01 1.65 -11.89
CA ALA A 473 -17.48 0.86 -10.75
C ALA A 473 -18.17 1.76 -9.73
N LYS A 474 -19.41 1.40 -9.40
CA LYS A 474 -20.19 2.00 -8.33
C LYS A 474 -19.90 1.19 -7.06
N ILE A 475 -19.11 1.74 -6.15
CA ILE A 475 -18.85 1.13 -4.85
C ILE A 475 -19.58 1.96 -3.82
N GLU A 476 -20.85 1.64 -3.61
CA GLU A 476 -21.67 2.35 -2.64
C GLU A 476 -21.38 1.83 -1.22
N ARG A 477 -21.66 2.62 -0.17
CA ARG A 477 -21.34 2.26 1.23
C ARG A 477 -22.28 1.19 1.82
N TYR A 478 -22.55 0.11 1.09
CA TYR A 478 -23.32 -1.03 1.59
C TYR A 478 -22.73 -2.36 1.16
N GLY A 479 -22.93 -3.35 2.04
CA GLY A 479 -22.49 -4.72 1.82
C GLY A 479 -21.01 -4.96 2.09
N GLU A 480 -20.64 -6.23 2.04
CA GLU A 480 -19.32 -6.74 2.37
C GLU A 480 -18.98 -7.96 1.51
N TRP A 481 -17.69 -8.26 1.42
CA TRP A 481 -17.16 -9.41 0.70
C TRP A 481 -16.56 -10.41 1.69
N ASN A 482 -17.03 -11.65 1.61
CA ASN A 482 -16.63 -12.74 2.50
C ASN A 482 -15.81 -13.77 1.74
N LEU A 483 -14.84 -14.37 2.43
CA LEU A 483 -14.06 -15.48 1.91
C LEU A 483 -14.44 -16.73 2.71
N SER A 484 -14.99 -17.73 2.04
CA SER A 484 -15.40 -18.99 2.66
C SER A 484 -14.54 -20.14 2.14
N LEU A 485 -14.01 -20.95 3.05
CA LEU A 485 -13.30 -22.19 2.72
C LEU A 485 -14.32 -23.32 2.51
N LEU A 486 -14.42 -23.86 1.30
CA LEU A 486 -15.44 -24.85 0.98
C LEU A 486 -15.06 -26.28 1.38
N GLU A 487 -16.08 -27.07 1.69
CA GLU A 487 -16.01 -28.54 1.81
C GLU A 487 -16.07 -29.18 0.41
N GLU A 488 -15.05 -29.96 0.05
CA GLU A 488 -14.87 -30.57 -1.28
C GLU A 488 -16.01 -31.53 -1.65
N ASP A 489 -16.63 -32.18 -0.66
CA ASP A 489 -17.73 -33.11 -0.82
C ASP A 489 -19.11 -32.43 -0.82
N SER A 490 -19.17 -31.11 -0.70
CA SER A 490 -20.42 -30.35 -0.65
C SER A 490 -20.93 -29.82 -1.99
N PHE A 491 -20.15 -30.00 -3.06
CA PHE A 491 -20.49 -29.63 -4.43
C PHE A 491 -19.83 -30.63 -5.40
N SER A 492 -20.37 -30.74 -6.62
CA SER A 492 -19.87 -31.60 -7.68
C SER A 492 -19.41 -30.82 -8.92
N GLU A 493 -19.98 -29.64 -9.15
CA GLU A 493 -19.71 -28.80 -10.31
C GLU A 493 -19.39 -27.36 -9.89
N LEU A 494 -18.17 -26.91 -10.16
CA LEU A 494 -17.72 -25.56 -9.82
C LEU A 494 -18.45 -24.46 -10.60
N THR A 495 -19.03 -24.82 -11.74
CA THR A 495 -19.69 -23.87 -12.64
C THR A 495 -21.20 -23.74 -12.39
N ASP A 496 -21.75 -24.51 -11.45
CA ASP A 496 -23.16 -24.41 -11.04
C ASP A 496 -23.33 -23.40 -9.91
N PHE A 497 -24.19 -22.40 -10.14
CA PHE A 497 -24.42 -21.33 -9.17
C PHE A 497 -25.07 -21.87 -7.88
N HIS A 498 -26.06 -22.75 -8.00
CA HIS A 498 -26.81 -23.24 -6.85
C HIS A 498 -25.97 -24.20 -6.01
N GLU A 499 -25.11 -25.02 -6.63
CA GLU A 499 -24.17 -25.85 -5.87
C GLU A 499 -23.16 -24.99 -5.09
N ILE A 500 -22.56 -23.97 -5.72
CA ILE A 500 -21.57 -23.11 -5.05
C ILE A 500 -22.18 -22.19 -3.99
N GLU A 501 -23.37 -21.62 -4.23
CA GLU A 501 -24.06 -20.77 -3.25
C GLU A 501 -24.45 -21.58 -2.00
N ASN A 502 -24.87 -22.84 -2.18
CA ASN A 502 -25.30 -23.72 -1.08
C ASN A 502 -24.20 -24.64 -0.53
N ALA A 503 -23.00 -24.61 -1.12
CA ALA A 503 -21.86 -25.39 -0.66
C ALA A 503 -21.56 -25.12 0.82
N LYS A 504 -21.24 -26.18 1.56
CA LYS A 504 -20.90 -26.06 2.97
C LYS A 504 -19.52 -25.43 3.11
N ALA A 505 -19.40 -24.46 4.00
CA ALA A 505 -18.12 -23.85 4.34
C ALA A 505 -17.57 -24.48 5.63
N LYS A 506 -16.31 -24.97 5.59
CA LYS A 506 -15.57 -25.33 6.81
C LYS A 506 -15.36 -24.13 7.73
N GLY A 507 -15.31 -22.93 7.17
CA GLY A 507 -15.21 -21.68 7.90
C GLY A 507 -15.21 -20.47 6.98
N VAL A 508 -15.59 -19.32 7.55
CA VAL A 508 -15.40 -18.01 6.93
C VAL A 508 -14.05 -17.47 7.39
N ILE A 509 -13.19 -17.13 6.44
CA ILE A 509 -11.80 -16.76 6.67
C ILE A 509 -11.68 -15.26 6.97
N GLY A 510 -10.92 -14.93 8.01
CA GLY A 510 -10.62 -13.56 8.39
C GLY A 510 -11.87 -12.72 8.64
N ARG A 511 -11.74 -11.41 8.41
CA ARG A 511 -12.87 -10.45 8.51
C ARG A 511 -13.39 -10.11 7.13
N ALA A 512 -14.70 -10.01 7.00
CA ALA A 512 -15.35 -9.50 5.81
C ALA A 512 -14.78 -8.12 5.42
N ILE A 513 -14.56 -7.92 4.13
CA ILE A 513 -14.12 -6.63 3.61
C ILE A 513 -15.36 -5.82 3.29
N ARG A 514 -15.65 -4.82 4.11
CA ARG A 514 -16.74 -3.87 3.87
C ARG A 514 -16.51 -3.09 2.59
N SER A 515 -17.58 -2.77 1.87
CA SER A 515 -17.55 -2.03 0.61
C SER A 515 -16.67 -0.76 0.65
N GLU A 516 -16.77 0.02 1.73
CA GLU A 516 -15.98 1.24 1.93
C GLU A 516 -14.45 1.04 1.99
N LYS A 517 -14.00 -0.21 2.22
CA LYS A 517 -12.60 -0.61 2.25
C LYS A 517 -12.15 -1.34 0.98
N LEU A 518 -13.09 -1.81 0.16
CA LEU A 518 -12.81 -2.57 -1.05
C LEU A 518 -12.57 -1.62 -2.24
N THR A 519 -11.51 -0.83 -2.16
CA THR A 519 -11.20 0.21 -3.14
C THR A 519 -10.46 -0.37 -4.36
N GLN A 520 -10.80 0.13 -5.54
CA GLN A 520 -10.17 -0.26 -6.79
C GLN A 520 -8.65 -0.06 -6.81
N GLY A 521 -7.98 -1.05 -7.40
CA GLY A 521 -6.54 -1.15 -7.59
C GLY A 521 -5.71 -1.29 -6.32
N ILE A 522 -6.33 -1.39 -5.14
CA ILE A 522 -5.61 -1.67 -3.90
C ILE A 522 -5.64 -3.19 -3.67
N TRP A 523 -4.48 -3.80 -3.41
CA TRP A 523 -4.44 -5.19 -2.95
C TRP A 523 -5.23 -5.34 -1.66
N ASN A 524 -6.20 -6.24 -1.68
CA ASN A 524 -7.00 -6.62 -0.54
C ASN A 524 -6.61 -8.03 -0.11
N TYR A 525 -6.77 -8.33 1.17
CA TYR A 525 -6.48 -9.67 1.68
C TYR A 525 -7.32 -10.03 2.89
N TRP A 526 -7.50 -11.35 3.05
CA TRP A 526 -7.98 -11.96 4.28
C TRP A 526 -6.79 -12.58 5.01
N GLU A 527 -6.64 -12.23 6.29
CA GLU A 527 -5.63 -12.78 7.17
C GLU A 527 -6.24 -13.90 8.00
N PHE A 528 -5.60 -15.08 7.96
CA PHE A 528 -6.12 -16.27 8.58
C PHE A 528 -5.86 -16.23 10.08
N SER A 529 -6.88 -16.51 10.87
CA SER A 529 -6.68 -16.78 12.31
C SER A 529 -5.90 -18.09 12.53
N ARG A 530 -5.43 -18.32 13.76
CA ARG A 530 -4.76 -19.58 14.11
C ARG A 530 -5.65 -20.81 13.85
N HIS A 531 -6.98 -20.68 14.06
CA HIS A 531 -7.91 -21.76 13.77
C HIS A 531 -8.06 -21.99 12.27
N GLU A 532 -8.20 -20.92 11.48
CA GLU A 532 -8.29 -21.00 10.02
C GLU A 532 -7.01 -21.55 9.37
N CYS A 533 -5.84 -21.28 9.93
CA CYS A 533 -4.58 -21.90 9.50
C CYS A 533 -4.62 -23.43 9.67
N LYS A 534 -5.24 -23.94 10.74
CA LYS A 534 -5.43 -25.40 10.93
C LYS A 534 -6.40 -25.97 9.89
N LEU A 535 -7.48 -25.26 9.58
CA LEU A 535 -8.42 -25.68 8.53
C LEU A 535 -7.74 -25.74 7.15
N LEU A 536 -6.85 -24.80 6.85
CA LEU A 536 -6.03 -24.82 5.64
C LEU A 536 -5.01 -25.97 5.67
N GLN A 537 -4.39 -26.23 6.82
CA GLN A 537 -3.44 -27.33 6.99
C GLN A 537 -4.09 -28.70 6.73
N GLU A 538 -5.33 -28.92 7.16
CA GLU A 538 -6.10 -30.14 6.84
C GLU A 538 -6.30 -30.36 5.33
N LYS A 539 -6.20 -29.31 4.51
CA LYS A 539 -6.31 -29.41 3.05
C LYS A 539 -5.00 -29.82 2.37
N ILE A 540 -3.87 -29.82 3.07
CA ILE A 540 -2.58 -30.25 2.52
C ILE A 540 -2.63 -31.72 2.09
N ASP A 541 -3.30 -32.58 2.86
CA ASP A 541 -3.47 -34.00 2.53
C ASP A 541 -4.28 -34.23 1.25
N ILE A 542 -5.25 -33.34 0.99
CA ILE A 542 -6.08 -33.34 -0.22
C ILE A 542 -5.34 -32.68 -1.40
N GLN A 543 -4.27 -31.93 -1.13
CA GLN A 543 -3.46 -31.18 -2.09
C GLN A 543 -4.23 -30.11 -2.88
N ARG A 544 -5.47 -29.80 -2.48
CA ARG A 544 -6.34 -28.84 -3.15
C ARG A 544 -7.17 -28.10 -2.12
N VAL A 545 -7.34 -26.80 -2.35
CA VAL A 545 -8.21 -25.95 -1.54
C VAL A 545 -9.04 -25.04 -2.42
N VAL A 546 -10.35 -24.99 -2.14
CA VAL A 546 -11.33 -24.19 -2.88
C VAL A 546 -11.92 -23.14 -1.95
N PHE A 547 -11.87 -21.88 -2.38
CA PHE A 547 -12.51 -20.77 -1.70
C PHE A 547 -13.67 -20.23 -2.52
N ARG A 548 -14.75 -19.86 -1.85
CA ARG A 548 -15.80 -19.00 -2.38
C ARG A 548 -15.59 -17.58 -1.89
N LEU A 549 -15.51 -16.64 -2.82
CA LEU A 549 -15.58 -15.21 -2.54
C LEU A 549 -16.98 -14.73 -2.92
N ASP A 550 -17.79 -14.41 -1.92
CA ASP A 550 -19.14 -13.88 -2.09
C ASP A 550 -19.20 -12.40 -1.70
N GLY A 551 -20.20 -11.71 -2.25
CA GLY A 551 -20.43 -10.28 -2.04
C GLY A 551 -21.85 -9.98 -1.58
N PRO A 552 -22.28 -8.71 -1.66
CA PRO A 552 -23.64 -8.32 -1.30
C PRO A 552 -24.66 -9.04 -2.16
N LYS A 553 -25.72 -9.58 -1.54
CA LYS A 553 -26.74 -10.40 -2.21
C LYS A 553 -28.02 -9.63 -2.57
N LYS A 554 -28.14 -8.37 -2.13
CA LYS A 554 -29.33 -7.52 -2.34
C LYS A 554 -28.94 -6.10 -2.73
N LEU A 555 -29.75 -5.48 -3.59
CA LEU A 555 -29.61 -4.09 -3.99
C LEU A 555 -30.60 -3.19 -3.20
N PRO A 556 -30.14 -2.09 -2.60
CA PRO A 556 -31.03 -1.05 -2.09
C PRO A 556 -31.91 -0.44 -3.20
N ALA A 557 -33.03 0.16 -2.79
CA ALA A 557 -33.93 0.83 -3.74
C ALA A 557 -33.20 1.96 -4.49
N GLY A 558 -33.28 1.93 -5.82
CA GLY A 558 -32.65 2.93 -6.70
C GLY A 558 -31.27 2.54 -7.24
N GLU A 559 -30.63 1.49 -6.70
CA GLU A 559 -29.35 1.01 -7.20
C GLU A 559 -29.55 -0.10 -8.26
N ASP A 560 -28.59 -0.21 -9.18
CA ASP A 560 -28.61 -1.16 -10.30
C ASP A 560 -27.49 -2.21 -10.23
N SER A 561 -26.43 -1.94 -9.47
CA SER A 561 -25.25 -2.79 -9.35
C SER A 561 -24.46 -2.49 -8.07
N GLN A 562 -23.97 -3.55 -7.44
CA GLN A 562 -22.92 -3.54 -6.42
C GLN A 562 -22.01 -4.73 -6.71
N MET A 563 -21.18 -4.58 -7.74
CA MET A 563 -20.40 -5.65 -8.34
C MET A 563 -18.93 -5.22 -8.37
N MET A 564 -18.05 -6.10 -7.91
CA MET A 564 -16.61 -5.90 -7.98
C MET A 564 -15.96 -6.86 -8.96
N GLN A 565 -15.10 -6.29 -9.80
CA GLN A 565 -14.31 -7.04 -10.75
C GLN A 565 -12.90 -7.23 -10.19
N PHE A 566 -12.40 -8.46 -10.19
CA PHE A 566 -11.05 -8.80 -9.77
C PHE A 566 -10.24 -9.41 -10.90
N ASP A 567 -8.95 -9.09 -10.93
CA ASP A 567 -8.04 -9.65 -11.91
C ASP A 567 -7.68 -11.08 -11.52
N ILE A 568 -7.58 -11.96 -12.52
CA ILE A 568 -7.08 -13.33 -12.34
C ILE A 568 -5.71 -13.52 -12.98
N GLY A 569 -5.14 -12.48 -13.61
CA GLY A 569 -3.80 -12.45 -14.20
C GLY A 569 -3.56 -13.41 -15.36
N TYR A 570 -4.63 -13.91 -15.99
CA TYR A 570 -4.61 -14.77 -17.16
C TYR A 570 -5.40 -14.13 -18.33
N GLY A 571 -5.18 -14.63 -19.54
CA GLY A 571 -5.88 -14.17 -20.74
C GLY A 571 -5.40 -12.81 -21.28
N ARG A 572 -6.00 -12.38 -22.40
CA ARG A 572 -5.64 -11.14 -23.13
C ARG A 572 -5.82 -9.86 -22.31
N PHE A 573 -6.73 -9.88 -21.33
CA PHE A 573 -7.11 -8.73 -20.52
C PHE A 573 -6.59 -8.81 -19.08
N GLY A 574 -5.90 -9.88 -18.70
CA GLY A 574 -5.34 -10.06 -17.36
C GLY A 574 -4.06 -9.24 -17.17
N GLY A 575 -3.84 -8.75 -15.95
CA GLY A 575 -2.67 -7.96 -15.59
C GLY A 575 -1.35 -8.75 -15.54
N GLY A 576 -1.38 -10.07 -15.72
CA GLY A 576 -0.25 -10.98 -15.58
C GLY A 576 -0.08 -11.51 -14.15
N ILE A 577 1.02 -12.22 -13.90
CA ILE A 577 1.27 -12.94 -12.63
C ILE A 577 1.16 -12.05 -11.38
N HIS A 578 1.50 -10.76 -11.52
CA HIS A 578 1.47 -9.77 -10.44
C HIS A 578 0.08 -9.36 -9.97
N TYR A 579 -1.00 -9.88 -10.56
CA TYR A 579 -2.39 -9.56 -10.18
C TYR A 579 -3.23 -10.82 -9.94
N ARG A 580 -2.61 -12.00 -10.01
CA ARG A 580 -3.28 -13.27 -9.75
C ARG A 580 -3.66 -13.37 -8.28
N PRO A 581 -4.86 -13.89 -7.94
CA PRO A 581 -5.14 -14.30 -6.58
C PRO A 581 -4.04 -15.23 -6.08
N MET A 582 -3.55 -14.95 -4.89
CA MET A 582 -2.43 -15.67 -4.32
C MET A 582 -2.66 -15.97 -2.85
N LEU A 583 -2.19 -17.14 -2.43
CA LEU A 583 -2.14 -17.58 -1.05
C LEU A 583 -0.69 -17.50 -0.58
N ASP A 584 -0.44 -16.56 0.32
CA ASP A 584 0.83 -16.39 1.02
C ASP A 584 0.81 -17.29 2.26
N VAL A 585 1.72 -18.25 2.34
CA VAL A 585 1.78 -19.26 3.42
C VAL A 585 3.16 -19.24 4.06
N LYS A 586 3.18 -19.05 5.38
CA LYS A 586 4.33 -19.26 6.23
C LYS A 586 4.09 -20.49 7.09
N TYR A 587 5.03 -21.42 7.08
CA TYR A 587 4.90 -22.69 7.79
C TYR A 587 6.23 -23.11 8.43
N THR A 588 6.16 -23.95 9.44
CA THR A 588 7.28 -24.76 9.91
C THR A 588 6.98 -26.22 9.63
N VAL A 589 7.88 -27.14 9.93
CA VAL A 589 7.64 -28.58 9.86
C VAL A 589 7.58 -29.15 11.27
N VAL A 590 6.86 -30.25 11.45
CA VAL A 590 6.89 -30.96 12.74
C VAL A 590 8.33 -31.33 13.06
N GLU A 591 8.84 -30.87 14.20
CA GLU A 591 10.18 -31.21 14.68
C GLU A 591 10.26 -32.72 14.98
N GLU A 592 11.32 -33.36 14.49
CA GLU A 592 11.66 -34.71 14.88
C GLU A 592 12.62 -34.65 16.07
N GLN A 593 12.29 -35.37 17.14
CA GLN A 593 13.16 -35.46 18.31
C GLN A 593 13.97 -36.74 18.25
N VAL A 594 15.28 -36.58 18.07
CA VAL A 594 16.23 -37.70 18.15
C VAL A 594 16.94 -37.64 19.49
N ALA A 595 16.81 -38.71 20.28
CA ALA A 595 17.62 -38.91 21.47
C ALA A 595 18.91 -39.60 21.05
N LEU A 596 20.05 -38.93 21.27
CA LEU A 596 21.36 -39.53 21.05
C LEU A 596 21.84 -40.15 22.35
N ASP A 597 22.10 -41.45 22.31
CA ASP A 597 22.76 -42.14 23.41
C ASP A 597 24.25 -41.85 23.40
N THR A 598 24.84 -41.72 24.58
CA THR A 598 26.29 -41.63 24.72
C THR A 598 26.92 -42.93 24.26
N TYR A 599 27.81 -42.86 23.28
CA TYR A 599 28.60 -44.00 22.82
C TYR A 599 29.69 -44.35 23.85
N THR A 600 30.42 -43.33 24.30
CA THR A 600 31.46 -43.46 25.33
C THR A 600 31.25 -42.43 26.43
N MET A 601 31.39 -42.85 27.69
CA MET A 601 31.51 -41.94 28.83
C MET A 601 32.72 -42.33 29.67
N ALA A 602 33.62 -41.38 29.87
CA ALA A 602 34.85 -41.63 30.60
C ALA A 602 35.21 -40.48 31.54
N THR A 603 35.93 -40.83 32.60
CA THR A 603 36.61 -39.91 33.51
C THR A 603 38.09 -40.02 33.24
N ILE A 604 38.74 -38.88 33.04
CA ILE A 604 40.13 -38.81 32.58
C ILE A 604 40.91 -37.94 33.55
N ASP A 605 41.87 -38.56 34.21
CA ASP A 605 42.81 -37.92 35.13
C ASP A 605 44.23 -38.44 34.86
N GLU A 606 45.23 -37.95 35.59
CA GLU A 606 46.64 -38.35 35.37
C GLU A 606 46.89 -39.86 35.54
N SER A 607 45.99 -40.59 36.22
CA SER A 607 46.10 -42.05 36.37
C SER A 607 45.50 -42.84 35.21
N GLY A 608 44.85 -42.17 34.25
CA GLY A 608 44.34 -42.75 33.01
C GLY A 608 42.85 -42.55 32.79
N VAL A 609 42.31 -43.32 31.84
CA VAL A 609 40.89 -43.31 31.44
C VAL A 609 40.11 -44.33 32.26
N LYS A 610 39.00 -43.91 32.88
CA LYS A 610 38.14 -44.74 33.74
C LYS A 610 36.69 -44.70 33.26
N GLU A 611 35.95 -45.78 33.46
CA GLU A 611 34.51 -45.81 33.19
C GLU A 611 33.73 -44.84 34.10
N GLY A 612 32.66 -44.28 33.53
CA GLY A 612 31.76 -43.36 34.21
C GLY A 612 32.16 -41.90 34.03
N LEU A 613 31.26 -40.98 34.38
CA LEU A 613 31.40 -39.56 34.11
C LEU A 613 31.61 -38.77 35.41
N SER A 614 32.81 -38.24 35.59
CA SER A 614 33.18 -37.31 36.67
C SER A 614 34.02 -36.17 36.11
N SER A 615 33.87 -34.97 36.66
CA SER A 615 34.68 -33.80 36.31
C SER A 615 34.96 -32.94 37.54
N GLY A 616 36.02 -32.13 37.48
CA GLY A 616 36.39 -31.21 38.55
C GLY A 616 37.89 -31.25 38.84
N PHE A 617 38.23 -31.40 40.12
CA PHE A 617 39.61 -31.53 40.58
C PHE A 617 39.75 -32.74 41.49
N ASP A 618 40.90 -33.40 41.43
CA ASP A 618 41.23 -34.50 42.32
C ASP A 618 41.69 -33.98 43.70
N LYS A 619 42.09 -34.90 44.58
CA LYS A 619 42.58 -34.58 45.93
C LYS A 619 43.88 -33.74 45.95
N ASN A 620 44.63 -33.73 44.85
CA ASN A 620 45.89 -33.00 44.71
C ASN A 620 45.67 -31.62 44.06
N GLY A 621 44.45 -31.31 43.62
CA GLY A 621 44.11 -30.08 42.91
C GLY A 621 44.35 -30.16 41.41
N GLU A 622 44.60 -31.36 40.85
CA GLU A 622 44.77 -31.56 39.42
C GLU A 622 43.41 -31.73 38.73
N LYS A 623 43.29 -31.26 37.49
CA LYS A 623 42.02 -31.29 36.75
C LYS A 623 41.61 -32.72 36.41
N VAL A 624 40.34 -33.03 36.61
CA VAL A 624 39.67 -34.25 36.17
C VAL A 624 38.67 -33.88 35.08
N TYR A 625 38.80 -34.52 33.92
CA TYR A 625 37.94 -34.26 32.76
C TYR A 625 36.88 -35.35 32.64
N GLY A 626 35.63 -34.93 32.45
CA GLY A 626 34.57 -35.81 32.01
C GLY A 626 34.48 -35.76 30.50
N PHE A 627 34.60 -36.91 29.84
CA PHE A 627 34.48 -37.04 28.39
C PHE A 627 33.19 -37.79 28.05
N MET A 628 32.46 -37.26 27.06
CA MET A 628 31.23 -37.83 26.52
C MET A 628 31.33 -37.81 25.01
N ASP A 629 31.15 -38.96 24.39
CA ASP A 629 31.04 -39.13 22.95
C ASP A 629 29.64 -39.63 22.60
N PHE A 630 29.10 -39.18 21.49
CA PHE A 630 27.72 -39.46 21.06
C PHE A 630 27.74 -40.13 19.70
N ASN A 631 26.99 -41.21 19.54
CA ASN A 631 26.81 -41.80 18.22
C ASN A 631 25.88 -40.90 17.39
N LEU A 632 26.42 -40.32 16.31
CA LEU A 632 25.69 -39.45 15.40
C LEU A 632 24.97 -40.20 14.26
N ASP A 633 25.13 -41.53 14.13
CA ASP A 633 24.48 -42.35 13.09
C ASP A 633 22.94 -42.27 13.13
N ALA A 634 22.38 -41.94 14.30
CA ALA A 634 20.95 -41.74 14.48
C ALA A 634 20.46 -40.38 13.96
N LEU A 635 21.36 -39.44 13.64
CA LEU A 635 20.98 -38.17 13.04
C LEU A 635 20.56 -38.37 11.59
N PRO A 636 19.48 -37.72 11.14
CA PRO A 636 19.10 -37.74 9.73
C PRO A 636 20.16 -37.06 8.86
N ASP A 637 20.07 -37.27 7.55
CA ASP A 637 20.98 -36.68 6.57
C ASP A 637 21.08 -35.15 6.75
N PRO A 638 22.28 -34.60 7.05
CA PRO A 638 22.48 -33.18 7.34
C PRO A 638 22.22 -32.28 6.13
N GLU A 639 22.26 -32.80 4.91
CA GLU A 639 21.97 -32.01 3.69
C GLU A 639 20.48 -31.66 3.56
N VAL A 640 19.61 -32.39 4.25
CA VAL A 640 18.15 -32.20 4.20
C VAL A 640 17.52 -31.91 5.57
N THR A 641 18.35 -31.75 6.61
CA THR A 641 17.91 -31.63 7.99
C THR A 641 18.59 -30.46 8.68
N MET A 642 17.82 -29.71 9.48
CA MET A 642 18.35 -28.58 10.25
C MET A 642 18.17 -28.85 11.74
N ILE A 643 19.24 -28.70 12.52
CA ILE A 643 19.17 -28.78 13.98
C ILE A 643 18.72 -27.42 14.51
N THR A 644 17.43 -27.28 14.80
CA THR A 644 16.86 -26.04 15.36
C THR A 644 17.11 -25.90 16.86
N LYS A 645 17.28 -27.03 17.57
CA LYS A 645 17.54 -27.06 19.01
C LYS A 645 18.33 -28.31 19.40
N CYS A 646 19.41 -28.10 20.15
CA CYS A 646 20.17 -29.15 20.81
C CYS A 646 20.11 -28.95 22.34
N THR A 647 20.03 -30.03 23.11
CA THR A 647 20.06 -29.94 24.58
C THR A 647 20.83 -31.11 25.16
N LEU A 648 21.95 -30.82 25.82
CA LEU A 648 22.69 -31.78 26.61
C LEU A 648 22.08 -31.85 28.02
N ARG A 649 21.64 -33.05 28.44
CA ARG A 649 21.10 -33.27 29.80
C ARG A 649 22.09 -34.10 30.61
N ILE A 650 22.61 -33.51 31.69
CA ILE A 650 23.50 -34.20 32.64
C ILE A 650 22.79 -34.24 34.00
N LYS A 651 22.73 -35.43 34.61
CA LYS A 651 22.15 -35.60 35.95
C LYS A 651 23.26 -35.88 36.96
N ASN A 652 23.49 -34.92 37.86
CA ASN A 652 24.39 -35.12 39.00
C ASN A 652 23.77 -36.09 40.02
N LYS A 653 24.58 -37.03 40.55
CA LYS A 653 24.20 -37.96 41.62
C LYS A 653 24.85 -37.64 42.97
N ASN A 654 25.74 -36.64 43.03
CA ASN A 654 26.48 -36.29 44.23
C ASN A 654 25.62 -35.46 45.20
N THR A 655 25.69 -35.76 46.50
CA THR A 655 25.15 -34.91 47.56
C THR A 655 26.14 -33.76 47.83
N LEU A 656 25.78 -32.54 47.43
CA LEU A 656 26.61 -31.36 47.62
C LEU A 656 26.48 -30.86 49.06
N LYS A 657 27.60 -30.73 49.79
CA LYS A 657 27.65 -30.23 51.16
C LYS A 657 28.09 -28.76 51.18
N GLY A 658 27.17 -27.83 50.94
CA GLY A 658 27.44 -26.38 51.06
C GLY A 658 26.57 -25.50 50.17
N ARG A 659 26.45 -24.20 50.53
CA ARG A 659 25.73 -23.14 49.78
C ARG A 659 26.65 -22.41 48.79
N SER A 660 27.19 -23.13 47.80
CA SER A 660 28.07 -22.53 46.79
C SER A 660 27.58 -22.88 45.40
N ASP A 661 27.42 -21.87 44.55
CA ASP A 661 27.11 -22.06 43.13
C ASP A 661 28.21 -22.88 42.45
N ILE A 662 27.81 -23.82 41.59
CA ILE A 662 28.74 -24.75 40.93
C ILE A 662 28.83 -24.39 39.47
N ARG A 663 30.06 -24.25 38.99
CA ARG A 663 30.34 -23.98 37.59
C ARG A 663 30.78 -25.26 36.90
N PHE A 664 30.03 -25.66 35.88
CA PHE A 664 30.43 -26.69 34.95
C PHE A 664 30.72 -26.04 33.60
N TYR A 665 31.80 -26.49 32.98
CA TYR A 665 32.20 -26.07 31.65
C TYR A 665 32.08 -27.27 30.74
N VAL A 666 31.15 -27.18 29.80
CA VAL A 666 31.05 -28.15 28.70
C VAL A 666 31.64 -27.48 27.47
N GLU A 667 32.55 -28.19 26.82
CA GLU A 667 33.22 -27.74 25.62
C GLU A 667 32.95 -28.78 24.54
N LEU A 668 32.69 -28.31 23.32
CA LEU A 668 32.74 -29.13 22.14
C LEU A 668 34.18 -29.17 21.65
N VAL A 669 34.72 -30.36 21.44
CA VAL A 669 36.14 -30.60 21.20
C VAL A 669 36.31 -31.54 20.02
N GLU A 670 37.39 -31.36 19.27
CA GLU A 670 37.78 -32.27 18.19
C GLU A 670 38.91 -33.17 18.71
N VAL A 671 38.65 -34.48 18.81
CA VAL A 671 39.61 -35.47 19.29
C VAL A 671 39.40 -36.78 18.56
N ASP A 672 40.43 -37.30 17.89
CA ASP A 672 40.34 -38.54 17.09
C ASP A 672 40.09 -39.78 17.94
N GLU A 673 40.86 -39.97 19.02
CA GLU A 673 40.66 -41.00 20.04
C GLU A 673 41.12 -40.48 21.40
N VAL A 674 40.38 -40.81 22.46
CA VAL A 674 40.71 -40.39 23.82
C VAL A 674 41.49 -41.48 24.54
N GLY A 675 42.81 -41.47 24.38
CA GLY A 675 43.70 -42.49 24.94
C GLY A 675 44.33 -42.12 26.29
N THR A 676 44.63 -40.83 26.52
CA THR A 676 45.42 -40.38 27.67
C THR A 676 44.96 -39.02 28.22
N TYR A 677 45.47 -38.68 29.42
CA TYR A 677 45.24 -37.37 30.05
C TYR A 677 45.75 -36.21 29.21
N GLU A 678 46.89 -36.39 28.52
CA GLU A 678 47.48 -35.32 27.71
C GLU A 678 46.73 -35.06 26.41
N ASP A 679 46.06 -36.07 25.85
CA ASP A 679 45.22 -35.89 24.64
C ASP A 679 44.08 -34.92 24.92
N ILE A 680 43.39 -35.09 26.06
CA ILE A 680 42.33 -34.18 26.47
C ILE A 680 42.90 -32.85 26.95
N LYS A 681 43.99 -32.83 27.70
CA LYS A 681 44.58 -31.57 28.17
C LYS A 681 44.97 -30.64 27.02
N ASN A 682 45.45 -31.19 25.91
CA ASN A 682 45.88 -30.47 24.71
C ASN A 682 44.87 -30.47 23.55
N ARG A 683 43.62 -30.88 23.82
CA ARG A 683 42.52 -30.93 22.83
C ARG A 683 42.30 -29.62 22.08
N GLU A 684 41.88 -29.73 20.83
CA GLU A 684 41.35 -28.59 20.07
C GLU A 684 39.92 -28.29 20.53
N LYS A 685 39.66 -27.03 20.86
CA LYS A 685 38.34 -26.57 21.30
C LYS A 685 37.63 -25.95 20.12
N ILE A 686 36.47 -26.53 19.77
CA ILE A 686 35.62 -26.00 18.72
C ILE A 686 34.80 -24.83 19.27
N GLU A 687 34.02 -25.08 20.32
CA GLU A 687 33.08 -24.10 20.88
C GLU A 687 32.85 -24.36 22.37
N PHE A 688 32.54 -23.31 23.12
CA PHE A 688 32.17 -23.42 24.52
C PHE A 688 30.64 -23.46 24.68
N ILE A 689 30.13 -24.54 25.26
CA ILE A 689 28.69 -24.82 25.39
C ILE A 689 28.32 -24.81 26.87
N GLY A 690 28.41 -23.67 27.56
CA GLY A 690 28.12 -23.63 29.00
C GLY A 690 27.80 -22.26 29.57
N TYR A 691 27.12 -22.26 30.71
CA TYR A 691 26.78 -21.09 31.53
C TYR A 691 26.71 -21.48 33.02
N GLU A 692 26.71 -20.48 33.89
CA GLU A 692 26.64 -20.64 35.35
C GLU A 692 25.32 -21.29 35.77
N VAL A 693 25.37 -22.34 36.60
CA VAL A 693 24.18 -23.01 37.15
C VAL A 693 24.06 -22.65 38.62
N ALA A 694 23.00 -21.90 38.97
CA ALA A 694 22.76 -21.48 40.35
C ALA A 694 22.14 -22.63 41.17
N GLU A 695 22.38 -22.68 42.49
CA GLU A 695 21.81 -23.73 43.37
C GLU A 695 20.27 -23.85 43.23
N LYS A 696 19.57 -22.74 43.01
CA LYS A 696 18.10 -22.71 42.84
C LYS A 696 17.61 -23.50 41.63
N GLU A 697 18.45 -23.67 40.61
CA GLU A 697 18.12 -24.38 39.36
C GLU A 697 18.35 -25.89 39.47
N LEU A 698 19.15 -26.33 40.46
CA LEU A 698 19.38 -27.75 40.75
C LEU A 698 18.28 -28.38 41.62
N ASN A 699 17.47 -27.57 42.31
CA ASN A 699 16.44 -28.00 43.26
C ASN A 699 15.01 -28.02 42.70
N THR A 700 14.79 -27.73 41.42
CA THR A 700 13.46 -27.80 40.77
C THR A 700 13.20 -29.16 40.13
N HIS A 701 13.03 -30.21 40.95
CA HIS A 701 12.28 -31.40 40.59
C HIS A 701 11.57 -32.00 41.80
#